data_AF-A0A5B2TEY8-F1
#
_entry.id   AF-A0A5B2TEY8-F1
#
_cell.length_a   1.000
_cell.length_b   1.000
_cell.length_c   1.000
_cell.angle_alpha   90.00
_cell.angle_beta   90.00
_cell.angle_gamma   90.00
#
_symmetry.space_group_name_H-M   'P 1'
#
loop_
_entity.id
_entity.type
_entity.pdbx_description
1 polymer ?
#
loop_
_entity_poly.entity_id
_entity_poly.type
_entity_poly.pdbx_seq_one_letter_code
_entity_poly.pdbx_strand_id
1 'polypeptide(L)'
;MTALGVYIDNSKQLVYDFEAWLGREVDFVHAVVGYGNWADYLSSAKWSISTLWNGLDRDIFWSVPIISREGNLGSAATGAYNEYYKQVAEVILAGTPGSDKIYVRTGWEANGSWFFWSAVGKEEAFKGAFRQFVETFREVSDRFIFEWNISQTSGGLDPASIYPGDDYVDIIGMDFYYKPEFHGHDPVKAFNFIRDDTYGLKWLEDFAAAHNKPTSYSEWGVQGDYSAEYVRLVKEWFDSHDVVLQSLWDSNAQYPGKLSDNSDPLTGDAYRENFSGPTVVELPGDLSPPSSTAPADSNVAKASGAWMFQTWGGTNWNGTAANDWHQSSGKGDDIMKGGLGDDTYVVMNLNDRIVEAAGEGTDTVSTWLASYTLPDHVENLTFTGNSWSNGTGNALANIIIGNNSNNVLNGKSGNDVLTGGGGKDTFVVAKGDGNDVITDFTAGQDLIRLEGFTFASFTALKAGAVQQGASTVLNLGGGQILTLEGFALADLTASAISTNYLPVYSGNSTTKPMTSALWTTQSWGGTNWVGSEGNDWHQSGGAGADVMKGGRGDDTYVISSATDKVVEAAGEGVDTVSTWIGSYTLPDNVENLSFFGYGWSNGTGNALANIITGNDGNNILNGKGGNDILTGGKGRDTFVIARGEGSDIITDFTAGEDMLSFEDLSGINSFSALKAAGTQSGANTVFKLGNGQVLTLENVRLDALTADDVAFKPSIATPQPPPVTTSTAMASGTWVTKSWGTSAKENWTGTDGNDWRQSNGGGDVMAGGLGDDTYIVFEVNDKVVEFAGGGIDTVSTWIGNYTLPDHVENLTFTGTGWSNGTGNALANIITGNDSPNTLNGGGGNDILTGGKGNDTFLIVKGEGNDTITDFEARSASSPSGDLLKLQGFGSGASLTNNGEVWEIRTADGTSQYVTLIGITSLTSADYTFV
;
A
#
# COMPACT_ATOMS: atom_id res chain seq x y z
N MET A 1 -28.49 -17.39 -7.62
CA MET A 1 -28.24 -16.04 -7.10
C MET A 1 -28.67 -16.03 -5.65
N THR A 2 -27.76 -15.66 -4.76
CA THR A 2 -27.99 -15.57 -3.32
C THR A 2 -28.77 -14.30 -3.01
N ALA A 3 -29.86 -14.42 -2.24
CA ALA A 3 -30.60 -13.25 -1.80
C ALA A 3 -29.78 -12.43 -0.79
N LEU A 4 -29.72 -11.12 -1.00
CA LEU A 4 -29.01 -10.14 -0.19
C LEU A 4 -29.97 -9.51 0.83
N GLY A 5 -29.70 -9.74 2.11
CA GLY A 5 -30.41 -9.12 3.22
C GLY A 5 -29.52 -8.24 4.09
N VAL A 6 -30.18 -7.51 5.00
CA VAL A 6 -29.49 -6.70 6.01
C VAL A 6 -30.26 -6.72 7.34
N TYR A 7 -29.51 -6.78 8.45
CA TYR A 7 -30.00 -6.41 9.77
C TYR A 7 -29.57 -4.97 10.09
N ILE A 8 -30.53 -4.10 10.45
CA ILE A 8 -30.25 -2.66 10.69
C ILE A 8 -31.09 -2.02 11.81
N ASP A 9 -30.69 -2.28 13.06
CA ASP A 9 -31.16 -1.61 14.30
C ASP A 9 -32.68 -1.43 14.46
N ASN A 10 -33.50 -2.33 13.91
CA ASN A 10 -34.96 -2.24 13.92
C ASN A 10 -35.49 -0.85 13.53
N SER A 11 -34.96 -0.28 12.43
CA SER A 11 -35.38 1.02 11.91
C SER A 11 -35.67 0.95 10.42
N LYS A 12 -36.92 1.19 10.02
CA LYS A 12 -37.30 1.29 8.59
C LYS A 12 -36.53 2.39 7.87
N GLN A 13 -36.28 3.53 8.53
CA GLN A 13 -35.53 4.62 7.89
C GLN A 13 -34.10 4.18 7.57
N LEU A 14 -33.46 3.44 8.48
CA LEU A 14 -32.10 2.99 8.25
C LEU A 14 -32.02 1.98 7.10
N VAL A 15 -33.05 1.18 6.85
CA VAL A 15 -33.11 0.33 5.64
C VAL A 15 -32.99 1.19 4.38
N TYR A 16 -33.80 2.26 4.26
CA TYR A 16 -33.71 3.15 3.10
C TYR A 16 -32.37 3.89 3.01
N ASP A 17 -31.81 4.29 4.15
CA ASP A 17 -30.51 4.95 4.18
C ASP A 17 -29.41 3.97 3.73
N PHE A 18 -29.49 2.71 4.14
CA PHE A 18 -28.60 1.62 3.71
C PHE A 18 -28.75 1.33 2.22
N GLU A 19 -29.97 1.24 1.70
CA GLU A 19 -30.20 1.01 0.27
C GLU A 19 -29.70 2.18 -0.60
N ALA A 20 -29.91 3.41 -0.14
CA ALA A 20 -29.38 4.61 -0.78
C ALA A 20 -27.85 4.63 -0.77
N TRP A 21 -27.25 4.21 0.34
CA TRP A 21 -25.80 4.05 0.46
C TRP A 21 -25.28 2.93 -0.46
N LEU A 22 -25.91 1.75 -0.45
CA LEU A 22 -25.54 0.58 -1.23
C LEU A 22 -25.71 0.80 -2.75
N GLY A 23 -26.62 1.68 -3.14
CA GLY A 23 -26.96 1.94 -4.54
C GLY A 23 -28.01 0.99 -5.11
N ARG A 24 -28.62 0.14 -4.28
CA ARG A 24 -29.74 -0.73 -4.67
C ARG A 24 -30.60 -1.15 -3.47
N GLU A 25 -31.77 -1.66 -3.79
CA GLU A 25 -32.69 -2.28 -2.84
C GLU A 25 -32.15 -3.63 -2.34
N VAL A 26 -32.28 -3.90 -1.04
CA VAL A 26 -32.02 -5.25 -0.50
C VAL A 26 -33.15 -6.19 -0.91
N ASP A 27 -32.87 -7.49 -0.99
CA ASP A 27 -33.90 -8.48 -1.34
C ASP A 27 -34.81 -8.78 -0.13
N PHE A 28 -34.29 -8.68 1.09
CA PHE A 28 -35.06 -8.83 2.32
C PHE A 28 -34.47 -8.06 3.51
N VAL A 29 -35.29 -7.84 4.54
CA VAL A 29 -34.83 -7.29 5.83
C VAL A 29 -34.82 -8.38 6.89
N HIS A 30 -33.75 -8.44 7.67
CA HIS A 30 -33.64 -9.36 8.79
C HIS A 30 -34.23 -8.75 10.06
N ALA A 31 -35.27 -9.38 10.61
CA ALA A 31 -35.99 -8.90 11.77
C ALA A 31 -35.93 -9.88 12.94
N VAL A 32 -35.90 -9.36 14.17
CA VAL A 32 -35.86 -10.16 15.40
C VAL A 32 -37.10 -9.92 16.24
N VAL A 33 -37.74 -11.00 16.69
CA VAL A 33 -38.83 -10.96 17.67
C VAL A 33 -38.25 -10.88 19.09
N GLY A 34 -38.87 -10.07 19.95
CA GLY A 34 -38.47 -9.89 21.33
C GLY A 34 -38.57 -11.17 22.17
N TYR A 35 -37.70 -11.31 23.17
CA TYR A 35 -37.60 -12.50 24.03
C TYR A 35 -37.58 -12.17 25.52
N GLY A 36 -37.91 -10.94 25.92
CA GLY A 36 -37.85 -10.49 27.31
C GLY A 36 -38.72 -11.32 28.26
N ASN A 37 -39.94 -11.66 27.83
CA ASN A 37 -40.88 -12.59 28.46
C ASN A 37 -41.94 -13.00 27.42
N TRP A 38 -42.88 -13.86 27.77
CA TRP A 38 -43.91 -14.33 26.81
C TRP A 38 -44.89 -13.24 26.34
N ALA A 39 -45.10 -12.18 27.12
CA ALA A 39 -45.91 -11.04 26.68
C ALA A 39 -45.14 -10.17 25.66
N ASP A 40 -43.85 -9.93 25.89
CA ASP A 40 -42.93 -9.29 24.95
C ASP A 40 -42.83 -10.08 23.64
N TYR A 41 -42.74 -11.40 23.73
CA TYR A 41 -42.68 -12.32 22.59
C TYR A 41 -43.81 -12.08 21.57
N LEU A 42 -45.05 -11.99 22.04
CA LEU A 42 -46.19 -11.73 21.16
C LEU A 42 -46.32 -10.25 20.78
N SER A 43 -46.09 -9.34 21.73
CA SER A 43 -46.30 -7.91 21.50
C SER A 43 -45.27 -7.31 20.55
N SER A 44 -44.02 -7.76 20.62
CA SER A 44 -42.96 -7.37 19.68
C SER A 44 -43.27 -7.83 18.25
N ALA A 45 -43.70 -9.09 18.04
CA ALA A 45 -44.12 -9.56 16.71
C ALA A 45 -45.26 -8.70 16.12
N LYS A 46 -46.28 -8.38 16.95
CA LYS A 46 -47.38 -7.50 16.54
C LYS A 46 -46.90 -6.08 16.20
N TRP A 47 -46.00 -5.54 17.00
CA TRP A 47 -45.42 -4.22 16.77
C TRP A 47 -44.57 -4.20 15.50
N SER A 48 -43.73 -5.22 15.29
CA SER A 48 -42.87 -5.35 14.11
C SER A 48 -43.70 -5.32 12.83
N ILE A 49 -44.79 -6.10 12.77
CA ILE A 49 -45.70 -6.12 11.61
C ILE A 49 -46.49 -4.82 11.47
N SER A 50 -47.20 -4.39 12.52
CA SER A 50 -48.18 -3.30 12.41
C SER A 50 -47.57 -1.91 12.35
N THR A 51 -46.34 -1.76 12.86
CA THR A 51 -45.70 -0.47 13.08
C THR A 51 -44.34 -0.42 12.39
N LEU A 52 -43.40 -1.28 12.78
CA LEU A 52 -42.01 -1.14 12.35
C LEU A 52 -41.86 -1.35 10.84
N TRP A 53 -42.30 -2.50 10.34
CA TRP A 53 -42.15 -2.89 8.93
C TRP A 53 -43.38 -2.60 8.08
N ASN A 54 -44.44 -2.04 8.67
CA ASN A 54 -45.66 -1.69 7.95
C ASN A 54 -45.38 -0.74 6.76
N GLY A 55 -45.71 -1.16 5.55
CA GLY A 55 -45.49 -0.38 4.33
C GLY A 55 -44.05 -0.38 3.81
N LEU A 56 -43.18 -1.27 4.33
CA LEU A 56 -41.93 -1.63 3.67
C LEU A 56 -42.24 -2.66 2.58
N ASP A 57 -41.74 -2.43 1.36
CA ASP A 57 -41.94 -3.31 0.20
C ASP A 57 -40.75 -4.28 0.04
N ARG A 58 -40.46 -5.03 1.10
CA ARG A 58 -39.38 -6.03 1.16
C ARG A 58 -39.87 -7.26 1.90
N ASP A 59 -39.36 -8.43 1.51
CA ASP A 59 -39.54 -9.64 2.30
C ASP A 59 -38.85 -9.49 3.66
N ILE A 60 -39.35 -10.22 4.66
CA ILE A 60 -38.79 -10.22 6.01
C ILE A 60 -38.35 -11.63 6.37
N PHE A 61 -37.07 -11.76 6.71
CA PHE A 61 -36.51 -12.95 7.31
C PHE A 61 -36.59 -12.84 8.84
N TRP A 62 -37.25 -13.79 9.49
CA TRP A 62 -37.61 -13.69 10.91
C TRP A 62 -36.72 -14.54 11.82
N SER A 63 -35.96 -13.90 12.69
CA SER A 63 -35.42 -14.53 13.90
C SER A 63 -36.48 -14.57 14.98
N VAL A 64 -37.08 -15.74 15.18
CA VAL A 64 -38.08 -15.97 16.22
C VAL A 64 -37.45 -16.80 17.35
N PRO A 65 -37.28 -16.26 18.57
CA PRO A 65 -36.64 -16.98 19.66
C PRO A 65 -37.38 -18.29 19.96
N ILE A 66 -36.63 -19.38 20.17
CA ILE A 66 -37.24 -20.69 20.47
C ILE A 66 -37.89 -20.70 21.86
N ILE A 67 -37.44 -19.83 22.78
CA ILE A 67 -38.01 -19.61 24.11
C ILE A 67 -37.81 -18.15 24.53
N SER A 68 -38.69 -17.64 25.40
CA SER A 68 -38.45 -16.37 26.13
C SER A 68 -37.53 -16.58 27.33
N ARG A 69 -37.02 -15.50 27.95
CA ARG A 69 -36.16 -15.57 29.15
C ARG A 69 -36.77 -16.31 30.35
N GLU A 70 -38.10 -16.46 30.38
CA GLU A 70 -38.83 -17.20 31.41
C GLU A 70 -39.08 -18.67 31.03
N GLY A 71 -38.76 -19.05 29.79
CA GLY A 71 -38.91 -20.40 29.26
C GLY A 71 -37.71 -21.30 29.51
N ASN A 72 -37.88 -22.59 29.24
CA ASN A 72 -36.79 -23.55 29.21
C ASN A 72 -37.00 -24.61 28.10
N LEU A 73 -35.89 -25.13 27.55
CA LEU A 73 -35.92 -26.09 26.45
C LEU A 73 -36.69 -27.38 26.79
N GLY A 74 -36.63 -27.85 28.04
CA GLY A 74 -37.34 -29.07 28.45
C GLY A 74 -38.86 -28.92 28.35
N SER A 75 -39.41 -27.79 28.82
CA SER A 75 -40.83 -27.49 28.68
C SER A 75 -41.24 -27.21 27.23
N ALA A 76 -40.37 -26.54 26.45
CA ALA A 76 -40.59 -26.32 25.03
C ALA A 76 -40.67 -27.65 24.26
N ALA A 77 -39.79 -28.60 24.57
CA ALA A 77 -39.76 -29.94 23.96
C ALA A 77 -41.03 -30.76 24.21
N THR A 78 -41.77 -30.44 25.28
CA THR A 78 -43.06 -31.07 25.60
C THR A 78 -44.28 -30.30 25.05
N GLY A 79 -44.05 -29.23 24.29
CA GLY A 79 -45.12 -28.42 23.69
C GLY A 79 -45.76 -27.40 24.64
N ALA A 80 -45.14 -27.11 25.80
CA ALA A 80 -45.75 -26.24 26.81
C ALA A 80 -45.95 -24.78 26.35
N TYR A 81 -45.30 -24.38 25.26
CA TYR A 81 -45.31 -23.02 24.73
C TYR A 81 -45.94 -22.91 23.33
N ASN A 82 -46.50 -23.98 22.79
CA ASN A 82 -47.02 -24.01 21.41
C ASN A 82 -48.11 -22.95 21.18
N GLU A 83 -48.93 -22.64 22.18
CA GLU A 83 -49.92 -21.57 22.06
C GLU A 83 -49.28 -20.20 21.75
N TYR A 84 -48.11 -19.90 22.33
CA TYR A 84 -47.37 -18.68 22.00
C TYR A 84 -46.76 -18.73 20.60
N TYR A 85 -46.18 -19.86 20.20
CA TYR A 85 -45.64 -20.06 18.85
C TYR A 85 -46.73 -19.86 17.79
N LYS A 86 -47.89 -20.48 18.00
CA LYS A 86 -49.06 -20.36 17.14
C LYS A 86 -49.52 -18.90 16.99
N GLN A 87 -49.64 -18.17 18.09
CA GLN A 87 -50.06 -16.78 18.05
C GLN A 87 -49.06 -15.88 17.31
N VAL A 88 -47.75 -16.13 17.42
CA VAL A 88 -46.74 -15.41 16.64
C VAL A 88 -46.80 -15.79 15.17
N ALA A 89 -46.94 -17.07 14.84
CA ALA A 89 -47.10 -17.54 13.46
C ALA A 89 -48.33 -16.91 12.79
N GLU A 90 -49.47 -16.85 13.48
CA GLU A 90 -50.69 -16.19 12.97
C GLU A 90 -50.48 -14.69 12.71
N VAL A 91 -49.74 -14.01 13.60
CA VAL A 91 -49.40 -12.58 13.43
C VAL A 91 -48.49 -12.36 12.23
N ILE A 92 -47.42 -13.16 12.09
CA ILE A 92 -46.49 -13.06 10.96
C ILE A 92 -47.22 -13.36 9.65
N LEU A 93 -48.00 -14.46 9.59
CA LEU A 93 -48.77 -14.84 8.41
C LEU A 93 -49.72 -13.73 7.94
N ALA A 94 -50.43 -13.10 8.90
CA ALA A 94 -51.33 -12.00 8.60
C ALA A 94 -50.62 -10.72 8.14
N GLY A 95 -49.37 -10.53 8.57
CA GLY A 95 -48.52 -9.40 8.25
C GLY A 95 -47.80 -9.47 6.91
N THR A 96 -47.74 -10.66 6.30
CA THR A 96 -47.05 -10.90 5.03
C THR A 96 -48.04 -11.36 3.93
N PRO A 97 -49.00 -10.51 3.53
CA PRO A 97 -49.95 -10.87 2.48
C PRO A 97 -49.29 -10.84 1.11
N GLY A 98 -49.19 -11.99 0.42
CA GLY A 98 -48.80 -12.06 -0.99
C GLY A 98 -47.42 -12.67 -1.30
N SER A 99 -46.54 -12.90 -0.32
CA SER A 99 -45.30 -13.66 -0.55
C SER A 99 -45.57 -15.16 -0.58
N ASP A 100 -45.01 -15.91 -1.53
CA ASP A 100 -45.24 -17.37 -1.61
C ASP A 100 -44.64 -18.13 -0.42
N LYS A 101 -43.62 -17.58 0.26
CA LYS A 101 -42.89 -18.20 1.38
C LYS A 101 -42.59 -17.22 2.51
N ILE A 102 -42.45 -17.72 3.74
CA ILE A 102 -42.09 -16.93 4.92
C ILE A 102 -40.92 -17.59 5.62
N TYR A 103 -39.75 -16.94 5.60
CA TYR A 103 -38.52 -17.52 6.12
C TYR A 103 -38.36 -17.20 7.61
N VAL A 104 -38.09 -18.24 8.39
CA VAL A 104 -38.00 -18.18 9.86
C VAL A 104 -36.78 -18.96 10.31
N ARG A 105 -35.97 -18.35 11.19
CA ARG A 105 -34.94 -19.04 11.97
C ARG A 105 -35.31 -19.04 13.44
N THR A 106 -35.01 -20.13 14.13
CA THR A 106 -35.25 -20.26 15.57
C THR A 106 -34.10 -20.98 16.27
N GLY A 107 -33.86 -20.62 17.53
CA GLY A 107 -32.80 -21.25 18.32
C GLY A 107 -31.41 -21.11 17.68
N TRP A 108 -31.15 -20.01 16.98
CA TRP A 108 -29.87 -19.71 16.34
C TRP A 108 -28.72 -19.78 17.34
N GLU A 109 -27.53 -20.11 16.84
CA GLU A 109 -26.28 -20.21 17.60
C GLU A 109 -26.36 -21.11 18.85
N ALA A 110 -27.26 -22.11 18.86
CA ALA A 110 -27.47 -22.98 20.02
C ALA A 110 -26.29 -23.91 20.35
N ASN A 111 -25.35 -24.09 19.41
CA ASN A 111 -24.06 -24.74 19.64
C ASN A 111 -23.10 -23.88 20.48
N GLY A 112 -23.37 -22.58 20.62
CA GLY A 112 -22.69 -21.66 21.53
C GLY A 112 -23.25 -21.70 22.96
N SER A 113 -22.61 -20.95 23.88
CA SER A 113 -22.97 -20.91 25.32
C SER A 113 -23.56 -19.56 25.78
N TRP A 114 -23.66 -18.58 24.89
CA TRP A 114 -24.04 -17.20 25.23
C TRP A 114 -25.55 -16.93 25.23
N PHE A 115 -26.35 -17.77 24.56
CA PHE A 115 -27.80 -17.68 24.64
C PHE A 115 -28.37 -18.58 25.74
N PHE A 116 -29.45 -18.13 26.38
CA PHE A 116 -30.14 -18.91 27.42
C PHE A 116 -30.91 -20.12 26.85
N TRP A 117 -31.08 -20.19 25.53
CA TRP A 117 -31.53 -21.37 24.78
C TRP A 117 -30.37 -22.23 24.24
N SER A 118 -29.14 -22.02 24.71
CA SER A 118 -27.99 -22.88 24.41
C SER A 118 -28.34 -24.36 24.61
N ALA A 119 -27.94 -25.18 23.64
CA ALA A 119 -28.16 -26.61 23.64
C ALA A 119 -27.03 -27.39 24.35
N VAL A 120 -25.97 -26.71 24.82
CA VAL A 120 -24.85 -27.34 25.53
C VAL A 120 -25.37 -28.07 26.79
N GLY A 121 -25.28 -29.40 26.79
CA GLY A 121 -25.80 -30.28 27.85
C GLY A 121 -27.32 -30.42 27.87
N LYS A 122 -28.02 -29.98 26.81
CA LYS A 122 -29.50 -29.98 26.66
C LYS A 122 -29.91 -30.38 25.24
N GLU A 123 -29.12 -31.21 24.58
CA GLU A 123 -29.19 -31.51 23.14
C GLU A 123 -30.55 -32.09 22.73
N GLU A 124 -31.04 -33.09 23.47
CA GLU A 124 -32.35 -33.71 23.21
C GLU A 124 -33.52 -32.74 23.47
N ALA A 125 -33.39 -31.89 24.50
CA ALA A 125 -34.41 -30.89 24.80
C ALA A 125 -34.44 -29.81 23.70
N PHE A 126 -33.29 -29.41 23.16
CA PHE A 126 -33.22 -28.49 22.04
C PHE A 126 -33.89 -29.07 20.78
N LYS A 127 -33.52 -30.29 20.39
CA LYS A 127 -34.15 -30.97 19.23
C LYS A 127 -35.66 -31.09 19.39
N GLY A 128 -36.12 -31.52 20.57
CA GLY A 128 -37.55 -31.60 20.86
C GLY A 128 -38.25 -30.24 20.78
N ALA A 129 -37.63 -29.19 21.32
CA ALA A 129 -38.18 -27.83 21.26
C ALA A 129 -38.28 -27.30 19.82
N PHE A 130 -37.25 -27.56 18.99
CA PHE A 130 -37.22 -27.11 17.60
C PHE A 130 -38.33 -27.78 16.80
N ARG A 131 -38.51 -29.10 16.97
CA ARG A 131 -39.60 -29.85 16.33
C ARG A 131 -40.97 -29.30 16.70
N GLN A 132 -41.22 -29.07 18.00
CA GLN A 132 -42.48 -28.50 18.47
C GLN A 132 -42.74 -27.11 17.88
N PHE A 133 -41.71 -26.28 17.77
CA PHE A 133 -41.80 -24.96 17.17
C PHE A 133 -42.21 -25.04 15.69
N VAL A 134 -41.47 -25.82 14.89
CA VAL A 134 -41.70 -25.99 13.45
C VAL A 134 -43.07 -26.58 13.17
N GLU A 135 -43.45 -27.66 13.88
CA GLU A 135 -44.77 -28.29 13.73
C GLU A 135 -45.88 -27.27 14.00
N THR A 136 -45.75 -26.49 15.09
CA THR A 136 -46.77 -25.50 15.45
C THR A 136 -46.91 -24.38 14.41
N PHE A 137 -45.81 -23.89 13.84
CA PHE A 137 -45.90 -22.90 12.77
C PHE A 137 -46.49 -23.49 11.49
N ARG A 138 -46.09 -24.72 11.12
CA ARG A 138 -46.61 -25.40 9.94
C ARG A 138 -48.08 -25.80 10.08
N GLU A 139 -48.59 -25.99 11.30
CA GLU A 139 -50.04 -26.11 11.57
C GLU A 139 -50.80 -24.83 11.20
N VAL A 140 -50.17 -23.66 11.29
CA VAL A 140 -50.76 -22.37 10.91
C VAL A 140 -50.69 -22.17 9.40
N SER A 141 -49.55 -22.45 8.77
CA SER A 141 -49.40 -22.43 7.31
C SER A 141 -48.17 -23.21 6.84
N ASP A 142 -48.28 -23.87 5.68
CA ASP A 142 -47.19 -24.49 4.95
C ASP A 142 -46.23 -23.50 4.26
N ARG A 143 -46.54 -22.20 4.25
CA ARG A 143 -45.66 -21.15 3.70
C ARG A 143 -44.38 -20.95 4.50
N PHE A 144 -44.33 -21.41 5.76
CA PHE A 144 -43.17 -21.19 6.61
C PHE A 144 -42.00 -22.11 6.25
N ILE A 145 -40.85 -21.49 5.95
CA ILE A 145 -39.58 -22.11 5.62
C ILE A 145 -38.64 -21.95 6.82
N PHE A 146 -38.05 -23.04 7.30
CA PHE A 146 -37.26 -23.06 8.53
C PHE A 146 -35.77 -23.21 8.28
N GLU A 147 -35.01 -22.25 8.77
CA GLU A 147 -33.56 -22.36 8.91
C GLU A 147 -33.20 -22.98 10.26
N TRP A 148 -32.36 -24.02 10.22
CA TRP A 148 -31.58 -24.45 11.38
C TRP A 148 -30.21 -23.80 11.31
N ASN A 149 -29.92 -22.91 12.27
CA ASN A 149 -28.75 -22.04 12.26
C ASN A 149 -27.76 -22.38 13.39
N ILE A 150 -26.48 -22.37 13.05
CA ILE A 150 -25.36 -22.58 13.98
C ILE A 150 -24.45 -21.35 14.02
N SER A 151 -23.64 -21.21 15.06
CA SER A 151 -22.53 -20.23 15.06
C SER A 151 -21.25 -20.91 14.58
N GLN A 152 -20.43 -20.20 13.81
CA GLN A 152 -19.07 -20.65 13.51
C GLN A 152 -18.24 -20.69 14.80
N THR A 153 -17.69 -21.86 15.14
CA THR A 153 -16.81 -22.00 16.31
C THR A 153 -15.67 -23.00 16.11
N SER A 154 -14.52 -22.70 16.75
CA SER A 154 -13.32 -23.56 16.71
C SER A 154 -13.32 -24.70 17.72
N GLY A 155 -14.46 -24.90 18.35
CA GLY A 155 -14.71 -25.85 19.43
C GLY A 155 -16.04 -25.55 20.11
N GLY A 156 -16.62 -26.54 20.79
CA GLY A 156 -17.94 -26.42 21.42
C GLY A 156 -18.76 -27.68 21.28
N LEU A 157 -20.08 -27.52 21.39
CA LEU A 157 -21.01 -28.60 21.10
C LEU A 157 -20.99 -28.90 19.61
N ASP A 158 -20.80 -30.18 19.25
CA ASP A 158 -20.96 -30.65 17.88
C ASP A 158 -22.35 -30.28 17.35
N PRO A 159 -22.48 -29.38 16.37
CA PRO A 159 -23.77 -28.94 15.91
C PRO A 159 -24.59 -30.09 15.31
N ALA A 160 -23.96 -31.11 14.72
CA ALA A 160 -24.66 -32.29 14.22
C ALA A 160 -25.48 -33.00 15.32
N SER A 161 -25.04 -32.92 16.59
CA SER A 161 -25.73 -33.56 17.73
C SER A 161 -27.09 -32.93 18.07
N ILE A 162 -27.30 -31.68 17.65
CA ILE A 162 -28.52 -30.89 17.90
C ILE A 162 -29.35 -30.66 16.63
N TYR A 163 -28.97 -31.29 15.51
CA TYR A 163 -29.77 -31.27 14.30
C TYR A 163 -31.13 -31.95 14.53
N PRO A 164 -32.27 -31.25 14.29
CA PRO A 164 -33.59 -31.75 14.64
C PRO A 164 -34.13 -32.80 13.66
N GLY A 165 -33.52 -32.94 12.47
CA GLY A 165 -33.88 -33.89 11.42
C GLY A 165 -34.48 -33.22 10.18
N ASP A 166 -34.34 -33.86 9.03
CA ASP A 166 -34.63 -33.27 7.70
C ASP A 166 -36.09 -32.85 7.48
N ASP A 167 -37.02 -33.48 8.20
CA ASP A 167 -38.44 -33.13 8.15
C ASP A 167 -38.73 -31.76 8.78
N TYR A 168 -37.81 -31.23 9.59
CA TYR A 168 -38.00 -30.01 10.37
C TYR A 168 -37.17 -28.83 9.87
N VAL A 169 -36.26 -29.06 8.92
CA VAL A 169 -35.30 -28.08 8.44
C VAL A 169 -35.43 -27.96 6.93
N ASP A 170 -35.61 -26.73 6.46
CA ASP A 170 -35.65 -26.44 5.02
C ASP A 170 -34.31 -25.89 4.53
N ILE A 171 -33.58 -25.16 5.40
CA ILE A 171 -32.29 -24.53 5.10
C ILE A 171 -31.34 -24.77 6.27
N ILE A 172 -30.07 -25.06 5.99
CA ILE A 172 -29.02 -25.20 7.00
C ILE A 172 -28.14 -23.96 6.94
N GLY A 173 -28.03 -23.22 8.03
CA GLY A 173 -27.34 -21.93 8.01
C GLY A 173 -26.36 -21.69 9.13
N MET A 174 -25.59 -20.61 8.98
CA MET A 174 -24.54 -20.24 9.91
C MET A 174 -24.44 -18.73 10.11
N ASP A 175 -24.13 -18.35 11.35
CA ASP A 175 -23.70 -17.01 11.72
C ASP A 175 -22.16 -16.99 11.87
N PHE A 176 -21.48 -16.03 11.23
CA PHE A 176 -20.03 -15.91 11.32
C PHE A 176 -19.56 -14.46 11.24
N TYR A 177 -18.47 -14.12 11.95
CA TYR A 177 -18.08 -12.73 12.12
C TYR A 177 -16.57 -12.55 12.05
N TYR A 178 -16.09 -11.59 11.27
CA TYR A 178 -14.70 -11.19 11.31
C TYR A 178 -14.46 -10.16 12.41
N LYS A 179 -13.87 -10.63 13.51
CA LYS A 179 -13.41 -9.83 14.64
C LYS A 179 -11.89 -9.91 14.81
N PRO A 180 -11.15 -8.79 14.83
CA PRO A 180 -9.69 -8.78 14.95
C PRO A 180 -9.19 -9.36 16.26
N GLU A 181 -9.98 -9.24 17.32
CA GLU A 181 -9.63 -9.77 18.63
C GLU A 181 -9.46 -11.30 18.61
N PHE A 182 -10.14 -11.97 17.67
CA PHE A 182 -10.07 -13.42 17.51
C PHE A 182 -9.22 -13.85 16.31
N HIS A 183 -9.18 -13.05 15.25
CA HIS A 183 -8.59 -13.46 13.96
C HIS A 183 -7.35 -12.64 13.54
N GLY A 184 -7.04 -11.54 14.24
CA GLY A 184 -6.02 -10.56 13.85
C GLY A 184 -6.49 -9.63 12.72
N HIS A 185 -5.61 -8.73 12.28
CA HIS A 185 -5.90 -7.73 11.23
C HIS A 185 -5.61 -8.22 9.79
N ASP A 186 -5.39 -9.53 9.61
CA ASP A 186 -5.14 -10.11 8.28
C ASP A 186 -6.45 -10.72 7.73
N PRO A 187 -7.12 -10.05 6.78
CA PRO A 187 -8.43 -10.47 6.29
C PRO A 187 -8.40 -11.83 5.59
N VAL A 188 -7.31 -12.15 4.87
CA VAL A 188 -7.16 -13.43 4.17
C VAL A 188 -6.98 -14.56 5.17
N LYS A 189 -6.16 -14.37 6.21
CA LYS A 189 -6.02 -15.37 7.28
C LYS A 189 -7.34 -15.54 8.05
N ALA A 190 -8.06 -14.46 8.32
CA ALA A 190 -9.35 -14.52 9.00
C ALA A 190 -10.39 -15.31 8.20
N PHE A 191 -10.50 -15.06 6.90
CA PHE A 191 -11.40 -15.82 6.03
C PHE A 191 -11.01 -17.29 5.95
N ASN A 192 -9.73 -17.60 5.73
CA ASN A 192 -9.25 -18.99 5.71
C ASN A 192 -9.52 -19.71 7.04
N PHE A 193 -9.36 -19.02 8.17
CA PHE A 193 -9.70 -19.57 9.48
C PHE A 193 -11.18 -19.92 9.59
N ILE A 194 -12.08 -18.99 9.26
CA ILE A 194 -13.54 -19.21 9.32
C ILE A 194 -13.98 -20.30 8.34
N ARG A 195 -13.38 -20.36 7.15
CA ARG A 195 -13.65 -21.38 6.14
C ARG A 195 -13.26 -22.77 6.60
N ASP A 196 -12.05 -22.90 7.15
CA ASP A 196 -11.43 -24.19 7.47
C ASP A 196 -11.63 -24.61 8.93
N ASP A 197 -12.43 -23.85 9.70
CA ASP A 197 -12.68 -24.17 11.10
C ASP A 197 -13.44 -25.49 11.28
N THR A 198 -13.36 -26.06 12.48
CA THR A 198 -13.98 -27.35 12.84
C THR A 198 -15.47 -27.39 12.48
N TYR A 199 -16.18 -26.30 12.80
CA TYR A 199 -17.57 -26.06 12.41
C TYR A 199 -17.64 -24.75 11.61
N GLY A 200 -16.77 -24.63 10.60
CA GLY A 200 -16.68 -23.49 9.69
C GLY A 200 -17.48 -23.68 8.40
N LEU A 201 -17.21 -22.82 7.40
CA LEU A 201 -17.99 -22.78 6.15
C LEU A 201 -18.01 -24.12 5.40
N LYS A 202 -16.86 -24.80 5.28
CA LYS A 202 -16.77 -26.11 4.61
C LYS A 202 -17.57 -27.19 5.33
N TRP A 203 -17.54 -27.18 6.66
CA TRP A 203 -18.32 -28.14 7.45
C TRP A 203 -19.82 -27.94 7.23
N LEU A 204 -20.28 -26.69 7.19
CA LEU A 204 -21.69 -26.36 6.96
C LEU A 204 -22.17 -26.91 5.61
N GLU A 205 -21.39 -26.70 4.55
CA GLU A 205 -21.71 -27.19 3.21
C GLU A 205 -21.72 -28.70 3.12
N ASP A 206 -20.70 -29.37 3.65
CA ASP A 206 -20.64 -30.84 3.68
C ASP A 206 -21.85 -31.41 4.43
N PHE A 207 -22.22 -30.79 5.55
CA PHE A 207 -23.38 -31.18 6.36
C PHE A 207 -24.68 -30.93 5.60
N ALA A 208 -24.85 -29.76 4.98
CA ALA A 208 -26.05 -29.42 4.23
C ALA A 208 -26.24 -30.32 3.00
N ALA A 209 -25.15 -30.62 2.27
CA ALA A 209 -25.14 -31.55 1.15
C ALA A 209 -25.51 -32.97 1.60
N ALA A 210 -25.01 -33.44 2.75
CA ALA A 210 -25.36 -34.75 3.31
C ALA A 210 -26.86 -34.87 3.67
N HIS A 211 -27.50 -33.73 3.94
CA HIS A 211 -28.92 -33.62 4.27
C HIS A 211 -29.80 -33.14 3.09
N ASN A 212 -29.19 -32.94 1.91
CA ASN A 212 -29.86 -32.47 0.70
C ASN A 212 -30.64 -31.17 0.92
N LYS A 213 -30.00 -30.21 1.61
CA LYS A 213 -30.53 -28.87 1.92
C LYS A 213 -29.59 -27.79 1.35
N PRO A 214 -30.13 -26.63 0.95
CA PRO A 214 -29.31 -25.47 0.61
C PRO A 214 -28.71 -24.82 1.87
N THR A 215 -27.72 -23.96 1.67
CA THR A 215 -27.08 -23.19 2.75
C THR A 215 -27.55 -21.74 2.85
N SER A 216 -27.46 -21.17 4.04
CA SER A 216 -27.66 -19.73 4.28
C SER A 216 -26.64 -19.16 5.26
N TYR A 217 -26.36 -17.86 5.12
CA TYR A 217 -25.49 -17.12 6.02
C TYR A 217 -26.26 -15.97 6.64
N SER A 218 -27.09 -16.35 7.60
CA SER A 218 -28.16 -15.52 8.13
C SER A 218 -27.69 -14.34 8.95
N GLU A 219 -26.48 -14.39 9.50
CA GLU A 219 -25.77 -13.19 9.93
C GLU A 219 -24.29 -13.33 9.60
N TRP A 220 -23.75 -12.34 8.91
CA TRP A 220 -22.32 -12.16 8.87
C TRP A 220 -21.96 -10.69 9.02
N GLY A 221 -20.75 -10.43 9.50
CA GLY A 221 -20.30 -9.08 9.76
C GLY A 221 -18.80 -8.98 9.83
N VAL A 222 -18.34 -7.75 9.74
CA VAL A 222 -16.93 -7.37 9.71
C VAL A 222 -16.71 -6.23 10.71
N GLN A 223 -15.45 -5.99 11.07
CA GLN A 223 -15.07 -4.90 11.95
C GLN A 223 -13.83 -4.24 11.39
N GLY A 224 -13.87 -2.92 11.23
CA GLY A 224 -12.73 -2.12 10.85
C GLY A 224 -12.44 -2.05 9.35
N ASP A 225 -11.75 -0.98 8.98
CA ASP A 225 -11.47 -0.61 7.59
C ASP A 225 -10.47 -1.51 6.84
N TYR A 226 -9.79 -2.42 7.54
CA TYR A 226 -8.92 -3.45 6.93
C TYR A 226 -9.69 -4.69 6.44
N SER A 227 -11.02 -4.71 6.59
CA SER A 227 -11.86 -5.87 6.25
C SER A 227 -12.29 -5.92 4.78
N ALA A 228 -11.90 -4.95 3.95
CA ALA A 228 -12.26 -4.88 2.53
C ALA A 228 -12.03 -6.21 1.79
N GLU A 229 -10.85 -6.83 1.97
CA GLU A 229 -10.53 -8.09 1.30
C GLU A 229 -11.32 -9.28 1.85
N TYR A 230 -11.66 -9.25 3.14
CA TYR A 230 -12.52 -10.27 3.73
C TYR A 230 -13.92 -10.26 3.10
N VAL A 231 -14.47 -9.06 2.84
CA VAL A 231 -15.76 -8.89 2.16
C VAL A 231 -15.75 -9.48 0.74
N ARG A 232 -14.66 -9.28 -0.02
CA ARG A 232 -14.50 -9.86 -1.37
C ARG A 232 -14.47 -11.39 -1.33
N LEU A 233 -13.72 -11.97 -0.39
CA LEU A 233 -13.65 -13.42 -0.22
C LEU A 233 -14.99 -14.04 0.22
N VAL A 234 -15.75 -13.34 1.07
CA VAL A 234 -17.11 -13.75 1.43
C VAL A 234 -18.05 -13.71 0.22
N LYS A 235 -17.95 -12.66 -0.62
CA LYS A 235 -18.72 -12.60 -1.86
C LYS A 235 -18.38 -13.77 -2.80
N GLU A 236 -17.09 -14.04 -3.01
CA GLU A 236 -16.61 -15.16 -3.82
C GLU A 236 -17.22 -16.49 -3.31
N TRP A 237 -17.20 -16.69 -1.99
CA TRP A 237 -17.82 -17.85 -1.37
C TRP A 237 -19.31 -17.96 -1.67
N PHE A 238 -20.07 -16.87 -1.55
CA PHE A 238 -21.50 -16.88 -1.85
C PHE A 238 -21.80 -17.16 -3.32
N ASP A 239 -20.95 -16.70 -4.24
CA ASP A 239 -21.14 -16.93 -5.67
C ASP A 239 -20.79 -18.35 -6.10
N SER A 240 -19.83 -18.98 -5.44
CA SER A 240 -19.32 -20.30 -5.83
C SER A 240 -20.03 -21.48 -5.14
N HIS A 241 -20.99 -21.23 -4.25
CA HIS A 241 -21.63 -22.27 -3.44
C HIS A 241 -23.16 -22.17 -3.42
N ASP A 242 -23.83 -23.22 -2.94
CA ASP A 242 -25.31 -23.31 -2.89
C ASP A 242 -25.88 -22.50 -1.73
N VAL A 243 -25.80 -21.17 -1.87
CA VAL A 243 -26.24 -20.20 -0.87
C VAL A 243 -27.53 -19.54 -1.32
N VAL A 244 -28.63 -19.82 -0.61
CA VAL A 244 -29.95 -19.27 -0.96
C VAL A 244 -30.16 -17.85 -0.44
N LEU A 245 -29.62 -17.52 0.73
CA LEU A 245 -29.71 -16.18 1.32
C LEU A 245 -28.51 -15.88 2.22
N GLN A 246 -28.18 -14.59 2.31
CA GLN A 246 -27.17 -14.05 3.22
C GLN A 246 -27.61 -12.68 3.75
N SER A 247 -27.23 -12.33 4.98
CA SER A 247 -27.62 -11.06 5.59
C SER A 247 -26.44 -10.40 6.31
N LEU A 248 -26.10 -9.17 5.92
CA LEU A 248 -25.08 -8.38 6.59
C LEU A 248 -25.62 -7.82 7.92
N TRP A 249 -24.83 -7.95 8.98
CA TRP A 249 -25.02 -7.27 10.25
C TRP A 249 -24.52 -5.81 10.16
N ASP A 250 -25.34 -4.92 9.60
CA ASP A 250 -25.02 -3.48 9.50
C ASP A 250 -25.45 -2.73 10.77
N SER A 251 -24.80 -3.06 11.89
CA SER A 251 -25.16 -2.49 13.19
C SER A 251 -23.96 -2.44 14.13
N ASN A 252 -23.90 -1.38 14.93
CA ASN A 252 -22.95 -1.26 16.04
C ASN A 252 -23.49 -1.87 17.35
N ALA A 253 -24.63 -2.56 17.28
CA ALA A 253 -25.15 -3.33 18.40
C ALA A 253 -24.21 -4.51 18.67
N GLN A 254 -23.80 -4.63 19.93
CA GLN A 254 -22.83 -5.60 20.45
C GLN A 254 -21.35 -5.29 20.16
N TYR A 255 -20.98 -4.87 18.94
CA TYR A 255 -19.61 -4.46 18.60
C TYR A 255 -19.58 -3.52 17.38
N PRO A 256 -18.51 -2.73 17.15
CA PRO A 256 -18.40 -1.86 15.98
C PRO A 256 -18.31 -2.68 14.68
N GLY A 257 -19.15 -2.37 13.71
CA GLY A 257 -19.20 -3.09 12.43
C GLY A 257 -20.21 -2.56 11.42
N LYS A 258 -20.79 -1.37 11.68
CA LYS A 258 -21.71 -0.72 10.77
C LYS A 258 -20.94 -0.09 9.61
N LEU A 259 -21.29 -0.46 8.37
CA LEU A 259 -20.64 0.03 7.17
C LEU A 259 -21.37 1.24 6.58
N SER A 260 -22.70 1.27 6.69
CA SER A 260 -23.52 2.33 6.08
C SER A 260 -23.38 3.72 6.71
N ASP A 261 -22.71 3.83 7.86
CA ASP A 261 -22.36 5.12 8.46
C ASP A 261 -21.03 5.68 7.96
N ASN A 262 -20.37 4.98 7.03
CA ASN A 262 -19.05 5.30 6.46
C ASN A 262 -17.94 5.43 7.53
N SER A 263 -18.08 4.78 8.68
CA SER A 263 -17.02 4.74 9.68
C SER A 263 -15.80 3.92 9.22
N ASP A 264 -16.02 2.91 8.38
CA ASP A 264 -15.02 2.07 7.73
C ASP A 264 -15.16 2.19 6.18
N PRO A 265 -14.66 3.28 5.56
CA PRO A 265 -14.92 3.60 4.16
C PRO A 265 -14.38 2.59 3.14
N LEU A 266 -13.17 2.03 3.32
CA LEU A 266 -12.60 1.01 2.45
C LEU A 266 -13.40 -0.29 2.50
N THR A 267 -13.77 -0.74 3.71
CA THR A 267 -14.61 -1.95 3.86
C THR A 267 -16.01 -1.71 3.31
N GLY A 268 -16.57 -0.52 3.52
CA GLY A 268 -17.85 -0.11 2.96
C GLY A 268 -17.82 -0.05 1.43
N ASP A 269 -16.77 0.48 0.82
CA ASP A 269 -16.58 0.55 -0.63
C ASP A 269 -16.50 -0.86 -1.24
N ALA A 270 -15.72 -1.76 -0.63
CA ALA A 270 -15.65 -3.16 -1.06
C ALA A 270 -17.01 -3.87 -0.96
N TYR A 271 -17.81 -3.58 0.07
CA TYR A 271 -19.16 -4.11 0.17
C TYR A 271 -20.05 -3.61 -0.97
N ARG A 272 -20.02 -2.31 -1.29
CA ARG A 272 -20.81 -1.77 -2.39
C ARG A 272 -20.35 -2.31 -3.74
N GLU A 273 -19.05 -2.40 -3.99
CA GLU A 273 -18.48 -3.00 -5.21
C GLU A 273 -19.05 -4.41 -5.45
N ASN A 274 -19.14 -5.22 -4.39
CA ASN A 274 -19.49 -6.63 -4.49
C ASN A 274 -21.00 -6.90 -4.40
N PHE A 275 -21.75 -6.09 -3.65
CA PHE A 275 -23.16 -6.36 -3.34
C PHE A 275 -24.14 -5.37 -3.98
N SER A 276 -23.68 -4.38 -4.77
CA SER A 276 -24.56 -3.43 -5.50
C SER A 276 -25.15 -3.95 -6.82
N GLY A 277 -24.78 -5.17 -7.25
CA GLY A 277 -25.29 -5.81 -8.47
C GLY A 277 -26.82 -6.05 -8.47
N PRO A 278 -27.43 -6.53 -9.56
CA PRO A 278 -28.89 -6.51 -9.74
C PRO A 278 -29.70 -7.24 -8.64
N THR A 279 -30.88 -6.70 -8.32
CA THR A 279 -31.82 -7.23 -7.31
C THR A 279 -32.45 -8.55 -7.72
N VAL A 280 -32.54 -9.50 -6.77
CA VAL A 280 -33.32 -10.73 -6.95
C VAL A 280 -34.76 -10.39 -6.58
N VAL A 281 -35.67 -10.50 -7.55
CA VAL A 281 -37.04 -9.94 -7.41
C VAL A 281 -37.88 -10.67 -6.35
N GLU A 282 -37.52 -11.90 -5.93
CA GLU A 282 -38.17 -12.67 -4.85
C GLU A 282 -37.19 -13.65 -4.19
N LEU A 283 -37.36 -13.95 -2.89
CA LEU A 283 -36.62 -15.04 -2.22
C LEU A 283 -36.85 -16.39 -2.93
N PRO A 284 -35.84 -17.28 -3.02
CA PRO A 284 -35.87 -18.42 -3.95
C PRO A 284 -37.06 -19.39 -3.75
N GLY A 285 -37.88 -19.50 -4.81
CA GLY A 285 -39.05 -20.36 -4.89
C GLY A 285 -38.74 -21.86 -5.00
N ASP A 286 -37.56 -22.24 -5.49
CA ASP A 286 -37.06 -23.63 -5.53
C ASP A 286 -35.96 -23.82 -4.48
N LEU A 287 -36.12 -24.81 -3.60
CA LEU A 287 -35.15 -25.19 -2.56
C LEU A 287 -34.49 -26.55 -2.88
N SER A 288 -34.68 -27.06 -4.10
CA SER A 288 -34.05 -28.29 -4.55
C SER A 288 -32.55 -28.04 -4.77
N PRO A 289 -31.64 -28.82 -4.15
CA PRO A 289 -30.24 -28.75 -4.51
C PRO A 289 -30.06 -29.21 -5.97
N PRO A 290 -29.17 -28.58 -6.76
CA PRO A 290 -28.95 -28.97 -8.14
C PRO A 290 -28.48 -30.44 -8.24
N SER A 291 -28.96 -31.16 -9.27
CA SER A 291 -28.79 -32.62 -9.37
C SER A 291 -27.32 -33.07 -9.41
N SER A 292 -26.94 -33.91 -8.46
CA SER A 292 -25.64 -34.58 -8.37
C SER A 292 -25.49 -35.70 -9.42
N THR A 293 -25.00 -35.40 -10.62
CA THR A 293 -24.38 -36.41 -11.48
C THR A 293 -23.10 -35.87 -12.12
N ALA A 294 -21.97 -36.04 -11.43
CA ALA A 294 -20.67 -36.00 -12.07
C ALA A 294 -20.35 -37.38 -12.66
N PRO A 295 -20.02 -37.52 -13.96
CA PRO A 295 -19.38 -38.72 -14.48
C PRO A 295 -17.87 -38.66 -14.26
N ALA A 296 -17.28 -39.83 -14.01
CA ALA A 296 -15.84 -40.03 -13.89
C ALA A 296 -15.14 -40.01 -15.26
N ASP A 297 -14.07 -39.21 -15.31
CA ASP A 297 -12.81 -39.33 -16.07
C ASP A 297 -12.74 -39.13 -17.60
N SER A 298 -11.76 -38.28 -17.96
CA SER A 298 -10.99 -38.12 -19.21
C SER A 298 -11.62 -37.53 -20.50
N ASN A 299 -11.10 -36.36 -20.89
CA ASN A 299 -11.01 -35.77 -22.24
C ASN A 299 -12.31 -35.63 -23.08
N VAL A 300 -12.85 -34.40 -23.15
CA VAL A 300 -13.27 -33.60 -24.34
C VAL A 300 -14.24 -32.48 -23.89
N ALA A 301 -14.15 -31.33 -24.57
CA ALA A 301 -14.58 -29.98 -24.21
C ALA A 301 -16.10 -29.65 -24.08
N LYS A 302 -16.33 -28.63 -23.22
CA LYS A 302 -17.26 -27.46 -23.26
C LYS A 302 -18.77 -27.65 -23.58
N ALA A 303 -19.60 -27.20 -22.62
CA ALA A 303 -20.61 -26.11 -22.71
C ALA A 303 -21.37 -26.09 -21.36
N SER A 304 -21.66 -24.99 -20.65
CA SER A 304 -21.83 -23.56 -20.97
C SER A 304 -21.70 -22.74 -19.68
N GLY A 305 -20.98 -21.62 -19.70
CA GLY A 305 -20.94 -20.62 -18.59
C GLY A 305 -20.08 -21.00 -17.38
N ALA A 306 -18.96 -21.69 -17.61
CA ALA A 306 -18.17 -22.33 -16.55
C ALA A 306 -17.21 -21.36 -15.85
N TRP A 307 -17.66 -20.79 -14.73
CA TRP A 307 -16.81 -20.15 -13.73
C TRP A 307 -15.98 -21.21 -13.01
N MET A 308 -14.72 -21.42 -13.41
CA MET A 308 -13.72 -22.16 -12.63
C MET A 308 -12.30 -21.77 -13.06
N PHE A 309 -11.47 -21.26 -12.14
CA PHE A 309 -10.36 -21.99 -11.49
C PHE A 309 -9.43 -21.00 -10.74
N GLN A 310 -9.32 -21.16 -9.41
CA GLN A 310 -8.14 -20.71 -8.67
C GLN A 310 -7.14 -21.90 -8.67
N THR A 311 -6.10 -21.85 -9.51
CA THR A 311 -5.05 -22.87 -9.50
C THR A 311 -3.79 -22.33 -8.84
N TRP A 312 -3.24 -23.10 -7.90
CA TRP A 312 -2.01 -22.75 -7.20
C TRP A 312 -0.79 -23.06 -8.07
N GLY A 313 -0.09 -22.02 -8.52
CA GLY A 313 1.17 -22.04 -9.27
C GLY A 313 0.98 -21.85 -10.78
N GLY A 314 1.69 -20.88 -11.36
CA GLY A 314 1.57 -20.39 -12.75
C GLY A 314 0.92 -21.35 -13.75
N THR A 315 -0.30 -21.01 -14.18
CA THR A 315 -1.17 -21.82 -15.02
C THR A 315 -1.59 -21.10 -16.30
N ASN A 316 -1.78 -21.86 -17.37
CA ASN A 316 -2.34 -21.36 -18.63
C ASN A 316 -3.84 -21.66 -18.67
N TRP A 317 -4.68 -20.63 -18.60
CA TRP A 317 -6.12 -20.71 -18.76
C TRP A 317 -6.53 -20.38 -20.21
N ASN A 318 -7.47 -21.16 -20.75
CA ASN A 318 -8.12 -20.86 -22.02
C ASN A 318 -9.64 -20.92 -21.81
N GLY A 319 -10.25 -19.75 -21.86
CA GLY A 319 -11.67 -19.46 -21.86
C GLY A 319 -12.40 -19.99 -23.09
N THR A 320 -13.65 -19.61 -23.17
CA THR A 320 -14.73 -20.19 -23.96
C THR A 320 -15.04 -19.36 -25.20
N ALA A 321 -16.31 -19.28 -25.57
CA ALA A 321 -16.81 -18.43 -26.64
C ALA A 321 -17.98 -17.59 -26.12
N ALA A 322 -18.03 -17.42 -24.80
CA ALA A 322 -19.00 -16.70 -24.02
C ALA A 322 -18.22 -15.84 -23.04
N ASN A 323 -18.85 -14.79 -22.52
CA ASN A 323 -18.25 -13.90 -21.52
C ASN A 323 -17.74 -14.70 -20.32
N ASP A 324 -16.44 -14.73 -20.17
CA ASP A 324 -15.72 -15.44 -19.14
C ASP A 324 -15.11 -14.44 -18.16
N TRP A 325 -14.90 -14.92 -16.93
CA TRP A 325 -14.25 -14.14 -15.90
C TRP A 325 -13.16 -15.00 -15.27
N HIS A 326 -11.99 -14.40 -15.13
CA HIS A 326 -10.82 -15.11 -14.64
C HIS A 326 -10.04 -14.27 -13.64
N GLN A 327 -9.74 -14.85 -12.49
CA GLN A 327 -8.89 -14.25 -11.47
C GLN A 327 -7.56 -14.99 -11.38
N SER A 328 -6.47 -14.24 -11.54
CA SER A 328 -5.11 -14.76 -11.36
C SER A 328 -4.85 -15.23 -9.92
N SER A 329 -3.93 -16.18 -9.76
CA SER A 329 -3.65 -16.81 -8.46
C SER A 329 -2.83 -15.94 -7.50
N GLY A 330 -2.35 -14.77 -7.96
CA GLY A 330 -1.44 -13.89 -7.24
C GLY A 330 -0.04 -14.47 -7.00
N LYS A 331 0.27 -15.69 -7.49
CA LYS A 331 1.56 -16.37 -7.34
C LYS A 331 1.98 -17.09 -8.62
N GLY A 332 3.13 -16.68 -9.16
CA GLY A 332 3.62 -17.20 -10.44
C GLY A 332 2.96 -16.48 -11.61
N ASP A 333 3.44 -16.76 -12.81
CA ASP A 333 3.04 -16.04 -14.02
C ASP A 333 1.89 -16.81 -14.71
N ASP A 334 0.66 -16.27 -14.66
CA ASP A 334 -0.50 -16.90 -15.29
C ASP A 334 -0.67 -16.42 -16.76
N ILE A 335 -1.13 -17.31 -17.66
CA ILE A 335 -1.54 -16.91 -19.03
C ILE A 335 -3.04 -17.09 -19.17
N MET A 336 -3.78 -16.00 -19.35
CA MET A 336 -5.24 -15.97 -19.46
C MET A 336 -5.63 -15.66 -20.89
N LYS A 337 -6.47 -16.49 -21.52
CA LYS A 337 -7.04 -16.21 -22.85
C LYS A 337 -8.53 -16.43 -22.78
N GLY A 338 -9.37 -15.46 -23.07
CA GLY A 338 -10.82 -15.55 -22.91
C GLY A 338 -11.49 -16.15 -24.14
N GLY A 339 -11.04 -15.75 -25.34
CA GLY A 339 -11.62 -16.22 -26.58
C GLY A 339 -12.79 -15.33 -26.99
N LEU A 340 -13.82 -15.88 -27.65
CA LEU A 340 -14.96 -15.04 -28.06
C LEU A 340 -15.82 -14.65 -26.83
N GLY A 341 -16.39 -13.45 -26.80
CA GLY A 341 -17.21 -12.96 -25.69
C GLY A 341 -16.59 -11.72 -25.05
N ASP A 342 -17.37 -10.98 -24.26
CA ASP A 342 -16.85 -9.84 -23.49
C ASP A 342 -16.30 -10.37 -22.17
N ASP A 343 -14.99 -10.52 -22.07
CA ASP A 343 -14.32 -11.22 -20.99
C ASP A 343 -13.78 -10.26 -19.92
N THR A 344 -13.62 -10.75 -18.69
CA THR A 344 -13.09 -9.99 -17.57
C THR A 344 -11.92 -10.68 -16.89
N TYR A 345 -10.78 -9.99 -16.81
CA TYR A 345 -9.56 -10.47 -16.19
C TYR A 345 -9.30 -9.72 -14.89
N VAL A 346 -9.19 -10.43 -13.78
CA VAL A 346 -8.73 -9.88 -12.52
C VAL A 346 -7.25 -10.19 -12.34
N VAL A 347 -6.43 -9.16 -12.59
CA VAL A 347 -4.97 -9.27 -12.65
C VAL A 347 -4.37 -8.81 -11.32
N MET A 348 -3.67 -9.74 -10.68
CA MET A 348 -3.18 -9.59 -9.31
C MET A 348 -1.66 -9.72 -9.22
N ASN A 349 -1.03 -10.25 -10.27
CA ASN A 349 0.40 -10.27 -10.46
C ASN A 349 0.75 -9.62 -11.81
N LEU A 350 1.79 -8.79 -11.81
CA LEU A 350 2.24 -8.06 -12.99
C LEU A 350 2.81 -8.94 -14.09
N ASN A 351 3.22 -10.16 -13.75
CA ASN A 351 3.69 -11.13 -14.73
C ASN A 351 2.55 -11.91 -15.39
N ASP A 352 1.28 -11.68 -15.01
CA ASP A 352 0.15 -12.32 -15.64
C ASP A 352 -0.07 -11.77 -17.05
N ARG A 353 -0.38 -12.66 -17.99
CA ARG A 353 -0.47 -12.35 -19.41
C ARG A 353 -1.86 -12.64 -19.93
N ILE A 354 -2.56 -11.60 -20.37
CA ILE A 354 -3.80 -11.75 -21.13
C ILE A 354 -3.47 -11.88 -22.61
N VAL A 355 -4.15 -12.79 -23.30
CA VAL A 355 -3.99 -13.01 -24.74
C VAL A 355 -5.35 -13.02 -25.39
N GLU A 356 -5.72 -11.89 -25.99
CA GLU A 356 -6.92 -11.70 -26.80
C GLU A 356 -6.60 -11.55 -28.28
N ALA A 357 -7.60 -11.75 -29.14
CA ALA A 357 -7.50 -11.47 -30.57
C ALA A 357 -8.54 -10.46 -31.05
N ALA A 358 -8.21 -9.80 -32.18
CA ALA A 358 -9.09 -8.78 -32.75
C ALA A 358 -10.49 -9.31 -33.07
N GLY A 359 -11.52 -8.65 -32.52
CA GLY A 359 -12.92 -8.94 -32.79
C GLY A 359 -13.48 -10.14 -32.04
N GLU A 360 -12.82 -10.54 -30.96
CA GLU A 360 -13.31 -11.60 -30.07
C GLU A 360 -14.31 -11.08 -29.01
N GLY A 361 -14.24 -9.80 -28.62
CA GLY A 361 -15.22 -9.19 -27.72
C GLY A 361 -14.88 -7.74 -27.38
N THR A 362 -15.49 -7.24 -26.31
CA THR A 362 -15.05 -6.05 -25.57
C THR A 362 -14.58 -6.47 -24.19
N ASP A 363 -13.27 -6.50 -23.99
CA ASP A 363 -12.65 -7.16 -22.86
C ASP A 363 -12.21 -6.17 -21.78
N THR A 364 -12.23 -6.61 -20.52
CA THR A 364 -11.98 -5.77 -19.35
C THR A 364 -10.90 -6.34 -18.46
N VAL A 365 -9.92 -5.51 -18.10
CA VAL A 365 -9.01 -5.78 -16.99
C VAL A 365 -9.45 -5.02 -15.76
N SER A 366 -9.61 -5.75 -14.66
CA SER A 366 -9.73 -5.20 -13.32
C SER A 366 -8.46 -5.52 -12.53
N THR A 367 -7.87 -4.52 -11.88
CA THR A 367 -6.61 -4.73 -11.16
C THR A 367 -6.47 -3.83 -9.95
N TRP A 368 -5.77 -4.33 -8.93
CA TRP A 368 -5.33 -3.55 -7.77
C TRP A 368 -3.84 -3.19 -7.84
N LEU A 369 -3.18 -3.52 -8.95
CA LEU A 369 -1.79 -3.20 -9.17
C LEU A 369 -1.67 -1.69 -9.29
N ALA A 370 -0.58 -1.13 -8.78
CA ALA A 370 -0.38 0.31 -8.82
C ALA A 370 0.01 0.82 -10.22
N SER A 371 0.11 -0.08 -11.21
CA SER A 371 0.26 0.26 -12.62
C SER A 371 -0.14 -0.92 -13.49
N TYR A 372 -0.76 -0.65 -14.64
CA TYR A 372 -1.10 -1.66 -15.62
C TYR A 372 -1.19 -1.07 -17.03
N THR A 373 -0.70 -1.82 -18.02
CA THR A 373 -0.88 -1.50 -19.44
C THR A 373 -1.75 -2.56 -20.09
N LEU A 374 -2.80 -2.12 -20.78
CA LEU A 374 -3.66 -3.02 -21.54
C LEU A 374 -2.85 -3.71 -22.65
N PRO A 375 -2.90 -5.05 -22.74
CA PRO A 375 -2.33 -5.76 -23.88
C PRO A 375 -3.14 -5.45 -25.15
N ASP A 376 -2.58 -5.80 -26.31
CA ASP A 376 -3.28 -5.70 -27.58
C ASP A 376 -4.65 -6.40 -27.49
N HIS A 377 -5.65 -5.81 -28.16
CA HIS A 377 -7.01 -6.36 -28.27
C HIS A 377 -7.88 -6.33 -27.02
N VAL A 378 -7.46 -5.63 -25.96
CA VAL A 378 -8.31 -5.40 -24.77
C VAL A 378 -8.74 -3.94 -24.68
N GLU A 379 -10.02 -3.69 -24.43
CA GLU A 379 -10.61 -2.35 -24.53
C GLU A 379 -10.66 -1.61 -23.19
N ASN A 380 -10.94 -2.28 -22.07
CA ASN A 380 -11.25 -1.61 -20.81
C ASN A 380 -10.25 -1.93 -19.69
N LEU A 381 -9.87 -0.91 -18.92
CA LEU A 381 -9.04 -1.03 -17.71
C LEU A 381 -9.72 -0.33 -16.53
N THR A 382 -9.82 -1.02 -15.40
CA THR A 382 -10.35 -0.48 -14.15
C THR A 382 -9.40 -0.78 -12.99
N PHE A 383 -9.01 0.27 -12.24
CA PHE A 383 -8.27 0.13 -10.99
C PHE A 383 -9.22 0.00 -9.80
N THR A 384 -9.07 -1.06 -9.01
CA THR A 384 -9.85 -1.33 -7.79
C THR A 384 -9.02 -1.20 -6.51
N GLY A 385 -7.71 -0.94 -6.64
CA GLY A 385 -6.80 -0.66 -5.53
C GLY A 385 -7.03 0.72 -4.90
N ASN A 386 -6.38 0.98 -3.77
CA ASN A 386 -6.49 2.26 -3.03
C ASN A 386 -5.18 3.07 -2.98
N SER A 387 -4.11 2.57 -3.61
CA SER A 387 -2.86 3.30 -3.80
C SER A 387 -2.88 4.12 -5.09
N TRP A 388 -1.92 5.04 -5.21
CA TRP A 388 -1.62 5.69 -6.49
C TRP A 388 -1.58 4.67 -7.62
N SER A 389 -2.16 4.98 -8.79
CA SER A 389 -2.23 4.01 -9.90
C SER A 389 -1.96 4.62 -11.28
N ASN A 390 -1.21 3.89 -12.11
CA ASN A 390 -0.88 4.29 -13.49
C ASN A 390 -1.58 3.39 -14.52
N GLY A 391 -2.55 3.95 -15.26
CA GLY A 391 -3.26 3.25 -16.32
C GLY A 391 -2.73 3.62 -17.70
N THR A 392 -2.32 2.62 -18.49
CA THR A 392 -1.94 2.84 -19.90
C THR A 392 -2.80 1.98 -20.83
N GLY A 393 -3.41 2.61 -21.83
CA GLY A 393 -4.17 1.95 -22.89
C GLY A 393 -3.27 1.34 -23.98
N ASN A 394 -3.87 0.99 -25.11
CA ASN A 394 -3.21 0.41 -26.28
C ASN A 394 -3.53 1.24 -27.55
N ALA A 395 -3.71 0.60 -28.71
CA ALA A 395 -4.01 1.30 -29.97
C ALA A 395 -5.52 1.39 -30.29
N LEU A 396 -6.37 0.89 -29.39
CA LEU A 396 -7.83 0.86 -29.54
C LEU A 396 -8.47 2.11 -28.91
N ALA A 397 -9.79 2.24 -29.02
CA ALA A 397 -10.53 3.22 -28.24
C ALA A 397 -10.81 2.62 -26.85
N ASN A 398 -9.94 2.92 -25.89
CA ASN A 398 -9.97 2.35 -24.56
C ASN A 398 -10.90 3.10 -23.61
N ILE A 399 -11.45 2.39 -22.62
CA ILE A 399 -12.07 2.99 -21.44
C ILE A 399 -11.15 2.70 -20.24
N ILE A 400 -10.59 3.74 -19.63
CA ILE A 400 -9.69 3.63 -18.49
C ILE A 400 -10.29 4.35 -17.29
N ILE A 401 -10.48 3.61 -16.20
CA ILE A 401 -11.06 4.11 -14.96
C ILE A 401 -10.03 3.93 -13.84
N GLY A 402 -9.60 5.05 -13.26
CA GLY A 402 -8.74 5.11 -12.08
C GLY A 402 -9.48 4.75 -10.78
N ASN A 403 -8.84 5.02 -9.65
CA ASN A 403 -9.38 4.72 -8.33
C ASN A 403 -9.61 6.02 -7.53
N ASN A 404 -9.83 5.93 -6.22
CA ASN A 404 -10.06 7.12 -5.39
C ASN A 404 -8.76 7.81 -4.91
N SER A 405 -7.61 7.32 -5.35
CA SER A 405 -6.29 7.90 -5.11
C SER A 405 -5.79 8.56 -6.38
N ASN A 406 -4.77 9.41 -6.26
CA ASN A 406 -4.13 10.04 -7.41
C ASN A 406 -3.84 9.00 -8.53
N ASN A 407 -4.13 9.33 -9.78
CA ASN A 407 -3.88 8.45 -10.92
C ASN A 407 -3.08 9.13 -12.03
N VAL A 408 -2.35 8.35 -12.83
CA VAL A 408 -1.81 8.80 -14.11
C VAL A 408 -2.41 7.95 -15.22
N LEU A 409 -3.25 8.55 -16.06
CA LEU A 409 -3.98 7.84 -17.10
C LEU A 409 -3.52 8.29 -18.49
N ASN A 410 -3.08 7.34 -19.32
CA ASN A 410 -2.67 7.56 -20.69
C ASN A 410 -3.39 6.58 -21.61
N GLY A 411 -4.31 7.07 -22.45
CA GLY A 411 -5.05 6.25 -23.41
C GLY A 411 -4.17 5.61 -24.51
N LYS A 412 -3.01 6.22 -24.79
CA LYS A 412 -2.16 5.95 -25.96
C LYS A 412 -2.90 6.27 -27.25
N SER A 413 -2.77 5.46 -28.30
CA SER A 413 -3.38 5.78 -29.59
C SER A 413 -4.81 5.28 -29.61
N GLY A 414 -5.78 6.08 -30.04
CA GLY A 414 -7.17 5.73 -29.83
C GLY A 414 -8.07 6.94 -29.86
N ASN A 415 -9.34 6.75 -29.52
CA ASN A 415 -10.17 7.85 -29.06
C ASN A 415 -10.67 7.40 -27.70
N ASP A 416 -9.93 7.76 -26.67
CA ASP A 416 -10.05 7.09 -25.37
C ASP A 416 -10.99 7.84 -24.43
N VAL A 417 -11.54 7.11 -23.46
CA VAL A 417 -12.36 7.67 -22.38
C VAL A 417 -11.63 7.42 -21.07
N LEU A 418 -11.20 8.49 -20.41
CA LEU A 418 -10.42 8.46 -19.17
C LEU A 418 -11.27 9.02 -18.02
N THR A 419 -11.32 8.29 -16.92
CA THR A 419 -11.99 8.70 -15.68
C THR A 419 -10.99 8.57 -14.55
N GLY A 420 -10.65 9.67 -13.88
CA GLY A 420 -9.65 9.68 -12.79
C GLY A 420 -10.19 9.02 -11.53
N GLY A 421 -11.37 9.43 -11.09
CA GLY A 421 -11.98 9.06 -9.82
C GLY A 421 -11.81 10.16 -8.80
N GLY A 422 -11.23 9.82 -7.65
CA GLY A 422 -10.90 10.78 -6.60
C GLY A 422 -9.39 11.03 -6.54
N GLY A 423 -8.96 12.08 -5.85
CA GLY A 423 -7.53 12.40 -5.74
C GLY A 423 -7.11 13.52 -6.68
N LYS A 424 -5.81 13.59 -6.97
CA LYS A 424 -5.18 14.51 -7.90
C LYS A 424 -4.64 13.73 -9.08
N ASP A 425 -5.38 13.78 -10.18
CA ASP A 425 -5.11 12.91 -11.31
C ASP A 425 -4.33 13.63 -12.40
N THR A 426 -3.52 12.88 -13.14
CA THR A 426 -2.79 13.36 -14.32
C THR A 426 -3.25 12.61 -15.55
N PHE A 427 -3.92 13.30 -16.45
CA PHE A 427 -4.33 12.77 -17.75
C PHE A 427 -3.28 13.13 -18.80
N VAL A 428 -2.64 12.11 -19.37
CA VAL A 428 -1.58 12.27 -20.37
C VAL A 428 -2.19 12.20 -21.76
N VAL A 429 -1.94 13.24 -22.56
CA VAL A 429 -2.41 13.33 -23.94
C VAL A 429 -1.22 13.70 -24.82
N ALA A 430 -0.78 12.78 -25.68
CA ALA A 430 0.32 13.03 -26.58
C ALA A 430 -0.14 13.36 -28.01
N LYS A 431 0.74 14.03 -28.75
CA LYS A 431 0.48 14.37 -30.15
C LYS A 431 0.44 13.10 -31.00
N GLY A 432 -0.71 12.85 -31.61
CA GLY A 432 -0.94 11.68 -32.46
C GLY A 432 -1.71 10.56 -31.77
N ASP A 433 -1.99 10.70 -30.47
CA ASP A 433 -2.77 9.74 -29.68
C ASP A 433 -4.24 9.68 -30.09
N GLY A 434 -4.76 10.73 -30.73
CA GLY A 434 -6.16 10.77 -31.19
C GLY A 434 -7.03 11.61 -30.28
N ASN A 435 -8.35 11.41 -30.35
CA ASN A 435 -9.32 12.32 -29.75
C ASN A 435 -9.92 11.76 -28.46
N ASP A 436 -9.41 12.23 -27.33
CA ASP A 436 -9.76 11.66 -26.03
C ASP A 436 -10.84 12.46 -25.31
N VAL A 437 -11.48 11.80 -24.35
CA VAL A 437 -12.49 12.35 -23.45
C VAL A 437 -12.07 12.08 -22.01
N ILE A 438 -12.03 13.12 -21.19
CA ILE A 438 -11.88 13.02 -19.73
C ILE A 438 -13.24 13.31 -19.11
N THR A 439 -13.74 12.41 -18.26
CA THR A 439 -15.14 12.41 -17.81
C THR A 439 -15.39 13.16 -16.50
N ASP A 440 -14.35 13.34 -15.67
CA ASP A 440 -14.47 13.82 -14.28
C ASP A 440 -13.41 14.85 -13.85
N PHE A 441 -12.80 15.53 -14.82
CA PHE A 441 -11.74 16.50 -14.58
C PHE A 441 -12.11 17.59 -13.54
N THR A 442 -11.33 17.69 -12.48
CA THR A 442 -11.51 18.63 -11.36
C THR A 442 -10.42 19.69 -11.33
N ALA A 443 -10.79 20.95 -11.63
CA ALA A 443 -9.83 22.07 -11.64
C ALA A 443 -9.12 22.29 -10.30
N GLY A 444 -7.80 22.37 -10.33
CA GLY A 444 -6.97 22.62 -9.16
C GLY A 444 -6.68 21.38 -8.31
N GLN A 445 -7.24 20.23 -8.66
CA GLN A 445 -6.80 18.91 -8.19
C GLN A 445 -6.09 18.18 -9.34
N ASP A 446 -6.72 18.16 -10.51
CA ASP A 446 -6.25 17.38 -11.65
C ASP A 446 -5.41 18.21 -12.62
N LEU A 447 -4.59 17.49 -13.38
CA LEU A 447 -3.64 18.00 -14.34
C LEU A 447 -3.82 17.31 -15.69
N ILE A 448 -3.80 18.08 -16.78
CA ILE A 448 -3.66 17.56 -18.13
C ILE A 448 -2.22 17.77 -18.57
N ARG A 449 -1.53 16.68 -18.89
CA ARG A 449 -0.15 16.70 -19.41
C ARG A 449 -0.19 16.56 -20.93
N LEU A 450 0.17 17.63 -21.63
CA LEU A 450 0.20 17.69 -23.09
C LEU A 450 1.62 17.39 -23.59
N GLU A 451 1.79 16.27 -24.29
CA GLU A 451 3.09 15.82 -24.79
C GLU A 451 3.24 16.00 -26.31
N GLY A 452 4.39 16.50 -26.76
CA GLY A 452 4.67 16.67 -28.20
C GLY A 452 3.89 17.80 -28.90
N PHE A 453 3.10 18.59 -28.16
CA PHE A 453 2.43 19.79 -28.67
C PHE A 453 3.30 21.05 -28.48
N THR A 454 3.09 22.05 -29.34
CA THR A 454 3.83 23.32 -29.27
C THR A 454 2.86 24.50 -29.20
N PHE A 455 2.57 24.96 -27.97
CA PHE A 455 1.76 26.16 -27.73
C PHE A 455 2.65 27.28 -27.20
N ALA A 456 2.50 28.49 -27.75
CA ALA A 456 3.31 29.64 -27.33
C ALA A 456 2.98 30.14 -25.91
N SER A 457 1.82 29.78 -25.37
CA SER A 457 1.38 30.07 -23.99
C SER A 457 0.07 29.33 -23.70
N PHE A 458 -0.31 29.23 -22.43
CA PHE A 458 -1.66 28.78 -22.03
C PHE A 458 -2.77 29.61 -22.68
N THR A 459 -2.56 30.92 -22.89
CA THR A 459 -3.54 31.78 -23.59
C THR A 459 -3.72 31.34 -25.05
N ALA A 460 -2.65 30.90 -25.72
CA ALA A 460 -2.73 30.41 -27.09
C ALA A 460 -3.47 29.06 -27.16
N LEU A 461 -3.24 28.15 -26.21
CA LEU A 461 -4.00 26.90 -26.08
C LEU A 461 -5.48 27.19 -25.80
N LYS A 462 -5.78 28.01 -24.79
CA LYS A 462 -7.15 28.35 -24.38
C LYS A 462 -7.93 29.08 -25.48
N ALA A 463 -7.26 29.84 -26.36
CA ALA A 463 -7.89 30.48 -27.51
C ALA A 463 -8.41 29.47 -28.56
N GLY A 464 -7.86 28.25 -28.59
CA GLY A 464 -8.33 27.15 -29.42
C GLY A 464 -9.46 26.33 -28.78
N ALA A 465 -9.81 26.60 -27.53
CA ALA A 465 -10.84 25.86 -26.79
C ALA A 465 -12.25 26.41 -27.06
N VAL A 466 -13.24 25.52 -27.10
CA VAL A 466 -14.65 25.86 -27.33
C VAL A 466 -15.53 25.17 -26.29
N GLN A 467 -16.43 25.93 -25.67
CA GLN A 467 -17.49 25.35 -24.84
C GLN A 467 -18.54 24.68 -25.74
N GLN A 468 -18.83 23.41 -25.51
CA GLN A 468 -19.89 22.65 -26.17
C GLN A 468 -20.83 22.06 -25.12
N GLY A 469 -22.01 22.66 -24.94
CA GLY A 469 -22.90 22.28 -23.85
C GLY A 469 -22.23 22.50 -22.50
N ALA A 470 -22.24 21.49 -21.63
CA ALA A 470 -21.54 21.50 -20.35
C ALA A 470 -20.02 21.24 -20.47
N SER A 471 -19.55 20.73 -21.62
CA SER A 471 -18.18 20.25 -21.80
C SER A 471 -17.27 21.28 -22.47
N THR A 472 -15.97 21.17 -22.20
CA THR A 472 -14.93 21.98 -22.85
C THR A 472 -14.18 21.14 -23.89
N VAL A 473 -14.07 21.63 -25.12
CA VAL A 473 -13.31 20.97 -26.20
C VAL A 473 -12.05 21.79 -26.50
N LEU A 474 -10.89 21.21 -26.26
CA LEU A 474 -9.58 21.77 -26.55
C LEU A 474 -9.12 21.33 -27.94
N ASN A 475 -8.90 22.28 -28.86
CA ASN A 475 -8.28 21.98 -30.15
C ASN A 475 -6.75 22.00 -30.01
N LEU A 476 -6.13 20.83 -30.13
CA LEU A 476 -4.70 20.66 -29.94
C LEU A 476 -3.89 20.81 -31.25
N GLY A 477 -4.57 20.98 -32.38
CA GLY A 477 -3.98 21.11 -33.70
C GLY A 477 -3.89 19.78 -34.48
N GLY A 478 -3.66 19.86 -35.78
CA GLY A 478 -3.58 18.65 -36.64
C GLY A 478 -4.89 17.87 -36.81
N GLY A 479 -6.01 18.39 -36.28
CA GLY A 479 -7.29 17.69 -36.22
C GLY A 479 -7.53 16.95 -34.89
N GLN A 480 -6.54 16.95 -33.99
CA GLN A 480 -6.63 16.33 -32.67
C GLN A 480 -7.37 17.25 -31.67
N ILE A 481 -8.30 16.68 -30.91
CA ILE A 481 -9.06 17.38 -29.86
C ILE A 481 -9.03 16.59 -28.56
N LEU A 482 -9.11 17.31 -27.43
CA LEU A 482 -9.37 16.73 -26.11
C LEU A 482 -10.69 17.29 -25.59
N THR A 483 -11.58 16.43 -25.13
CA THR A 483 -12.86 16.83 -24.52
C THR A 483 -12.81 16.63 -23.01
N LEU A 484 -13.12 17.68 -22.26
CA LEU A 484 -13.37 17.62 -20.82
C LEU A 484 -14.87 17.62 -20.61
N GLU A 485 -15.44 16.43 -20.38
CA GLU A 485 -16.88 16.26 -20.23
C GLU A 485 -17.37 16.94 -18.94
N GLY A 486 -18.50 17.64 -19.02
CA GLY A 486 -19.08 18.32 -17.85
C GLY A 486 -18.27 19.52 -17.32
N PHE A 487 -17.11 19.82 -17.90
CA PHE A 487 -16.20 20.86 -17.43
C PHE A 487 -16.40 22.21 -18.15
N ALA A 488 -16.52 23.29 -17.39
CA ALA A 488 -16.71 24.63 -17.92
C ALA A 488 -15.38 25.32 -18.31
N LEU A 489 -15.32 25.87 -19.53
CA LEU A 489 -14.13 26.52 -20.09
C LEU A 489 -13.66 27.74 -19.29
N ALA A 490 -14.58 28.38 -18.57
CA ALA A 490 -14.26 29.47 -17.66
C ALA A 490 -13.29 29.02 -16.55
N ASP A 491 -13.42 27.79 -16.09
CA ASP A 491 -12.68 27.21 -14.96
C ASP A 491 -11.35 26.58 -15.38
N LEU A 492 -11.10 26.44 -16.70
CA LEU A 492 -9.79 26.01 -17.20
C LEU A 492 -8.74 27.09 -16.91
N THR A 493 -7.77 26.78 -16.05
CA THR A 493 -6.68 27.69 -15.67
C THR A 493 -5.33 27.17 -16.12
N ALA A 494 -4.29 28.02 -16.08
CA ALA A 494 -2.95 27.61 -16.52
C ALA A 494 -2.36 26.49 -15.66
N SER A 495 -2.74 26.38 -14.38
CA SER A 495 -2.30 25.30 -13.49
C SER A 495 -2.92 23.93 -13.81
N ALA A 496 -4.01 23.91 -14.60
CA ALA A 496 -4.64 22.67 -15.04
C ALA A 496 -3.91 22.01 -16.22
N ILE A 497 -2.95 22.71 -16.86
CA ILE A 497 -2.24 22.22 -18.04
C ILE A 497 -0.74 22.25 -17.78
N SER A 498 -0.08 21.11 -17.92
CA SER A 498 1.37 21.05 -18.12
C SER A 498 1.71 20.85 -19.59
N THR A 499 2.66 21.65 -20.09
CA THR A 499 3.27 21.49 -21.44
C THR A 499 4.76 21.14 -21.38
N ASN A 500 5.29 21.04 -20.17
CA ASN A 500 6.65 20.57 -19.90
C ASN A 500 6.54 19.13 -19.42
N TYR A 501 7.46 18.30 -19.91
CA TYR A 501 7.64 16.96 -19.38
C TYR A 501 7.84 17.06 -17.86
N LEU A 502 6.90 16.47 -17.13
CA LEU A 502 6.92 16.21 -15.69
C LEU A 502 6.73 14.69 -15.59
N PRO A 503 7.73 13.84 -15.32
CA PRO A 503 7.42 12.59 -14.68
C PRO A 503 6.96 12.97 -13.27
N VAL A 504 5.70 12.66 -13.01
CA VAL A 504 5.28 12.47 -11.64
C VAL A 504 5.57 11.00 -11.40
N TYR A 505 6.43 10.75 -10.44
CA TYR A 505 6.64 9.42 -9.90
C TYR A 505 5.97 9.38 -8.53
N SER A 506 5.02 8.49 -8.33
CA SER A 506 5.15 7.10 -7.89
C SER A 506 5.41 6.90 -6.41
N GLY A 507 4.38 7.18 -5.62
CA GLY A 507 4.17 6.51 -4.34
C GLY A 507 3.67 5.09 -4.60
N ASN A 508 4.61 4.16 -4.70
CA ASN A 508 4.46 2.71 -4.71
C ASN A 508 3.82 2.09 -5.97
N SER A 509 4.60 1.87 -7.04
CA SER A 509 4.28 0.90 -8.10
C SER A 509 5.52 0.35 -8.79
N THR A 510 5.87 -0.90 -8.49
CA THR A 510 6.42 -1.79 -9.50
C THR A 510 5.54 -1.72 -10.76
N THR A 511 6.12 -1.41 -11.93
CA THR A 511 5.60 -1.57 -13.31
C THR A 511 5.21 -0.38 -14.16
N LYS A 512 5.74 -0.38 -15.39
CA LYS A 512 5.32 0.25 -16.65
C LYS A 512 5.18 -0.94 -17.65
N PRO A 513 5.15 -0.81 -18.99
CA PRO A 513 4.35 -1.62 -19.91
C PRO A 513 5.13 -2.80 -20.50
N MET A 514 4.40 -3.76 -21.07
CA MET A 514 4.94 -4.81 -21.95
C MET A 514 4.82 -4.38 -23.41
N THR A 515 5.77 -4.75 -24.28
CA THR A 515 5.43 -5.43 -25.55
C THR A 515 6.50 -6.43 -26.02
N SER A 516 6.00 -7.55 -26.55
CA SER A 516 6.61 -8.54 -27.46
C SER A 516 8.14 -8.52 -27.74
N ALA A 517 8.90 -9.37 -27.05
CA ALA A 517 9.69 -10.48 -27.60
C ALA A 517 10.80 -10.89 -26.61
N LEU A 518 10.83 -12.17 -26.25
CA LEU A 518 11.88 -12.86 -25.48
C LEU A 518 12.02 -12.45 -24.00
N TRP A 519 11.34 -13.19 -23.12
CA TRP A 519 11.98 -13.57 -21.86
C TRP A 519 12.35 -15.05 -21.92
N THR A 520 13.65 -15.30 -22.10
CA THR A 520 14.24 -16.57 -21.69
C THR A 520 14.54 -16.49 -20.19
N THR A 521 13.87 -17.33 -19.42
CA THR A 521 14.30 -17.87 -18.12
C THR A 521 14.66 -16.88 -17.00
N GLN A 522 13.82 -16.88 -15.96
CA GLN A 522 14.20 -16.55 -14.59
C GLN A 522 15.48 -17.33 -14.22
N SER A 523 16.61 -16.64 -14.16
CA SER A 523 17.89 -17.20 -13.74
C SER A 523 18.17 -16.72 -12.32
N TRP A 524 18.40 -17.65 -11.41
CA TRP A 524 18.96 -17.35 -10.10
C TRP A 524 20.46 -17.05 -10.29
N GLY A 525 20.76 -15.80 -10.65
CA GLY A 525 22.09 -15.25 -10.90
C GLY A 525 22.03 -14.04 -11.86
N GLY A 526 22.85 -13.01 -11.63
CA GLY A 526 22.79 -11.71 -12.31
C GLY A 526 22.55 -11.80 -13.83
N THR A 527 21.55 -11.06 -14.30
CA THR A 527 21.01 -11.15 -15.65
C THR A 527 21.29 -9.87 -16.44
N ASN A 528 21.63 -10.02 -17.73
CA ASN A 528 21.65 -8.90 -18.66
C ASN A 528 20.34 -8.93 -19.45
N TRP A 529 19.47 -7.97 -19.21
CA TRP A 529 18.23 -7.77 -19.96
C TRP A 529 18.41 -6.68 -21.02
N VAL A 530 17.87 -6.95 -22.20
CA VAL A 530 17.76 -6.00 -23.31
C VAL A 530 16.31 -5.99 -23.75
N GLY A 531 15.68 -4.82 -23.65
CA GLY A 531 14.32 -4.54 -24.03
C GLY A 531 14.15 -4.35 -25.54
N SER A 532 12.94 -3.92 -25.89
CA SER A 532 12.41 -3.80 -27.23
C SER A 532 12.66 -2.40 -27.83
N GLU A 533 11.90 -2.03 -28.86
CA GLU A 533 11.87 -0.66 -29.39
C GLU A 533 10.63 0.12 -28.90
N GLY A 534 9.84 -0.46 -27.98
CA GLY A 534 8.69 0.17 -27.35
C GLY A 534 8.90 0.33 -25.85
N ASN A 535 7.97 1.04 -25.20
CA ASN A 535 8.04 1.31 -23.76
C ASN A 535 8.04 0.00 -22.97
N ASP A 536 9.14 -0.26 -22.27
CA ASP A 536 9.34 -1.46 -21.51
C ASP A 536 9.31 -1.21 -20.01
N TRP A 537 9.06 -2.28 -19.28
CA TRP A 537 9.31 -2.32 -17.86
C TRP A 537 10.08 -3.55 -17.44
N HIS A 538 11.01 -3.31 -16.52
CA HIS A 538 11.81 -4.37 -15.94
C HIS A 538 12.03 -4.15 -14.44
N GLN A 539 11.82 -5.19 -13.63
CA GLN A 539 12.27 -5.27 -12.25
C GLN A 539 13.43 -6.24 -12.09
N SER A 540 14.48 -5.83 -11.38
CA SER A 540 15.61 -6.70 -11.07
C SER A 540 15.22 -7.88 -10.17
N GLY A 541 15.79 -9.05 -10.43
CA GLY A 541 15.49 -10.29 -9.71
C GLY A 541 16.25 -10.37 -8.38
N GLY A 542 15.62 -10.91 -7.33
CA GLY A 542 16.05 -10.79 -5.92
C GLY A 542 17.39 -11.41 -5.46
N ALA A 543 18.37 -11.65 -6.34
CA ALA A 543 19.79 -11.82 -6.00
C ALA A 543 20.69 -11.77 -7.25
N GLY A 544 21.58 -10.78 -7.33
CA GLY A 544 22.53 -10.61 -8.44
C GLY A 544 22.77 -9.15 -8.77
N ALA A 545 23.75 -8.85 -9.63
CA ALA A 545 23.85 -7.55 -10.28
C ALA A 545 23.20 -7.68 -11.65
N ASP A 546 22.01 -7.08 -11.82
CA ASP A 546 21.32 -7.07 -13.11
C ASP A 546 21.76 -5.88 -13.97
N VAL A 547 21.85 -6.06 -15.28
CA VAL A 547 22.05 -4.97 -16.25
C VAL A 547 20.82 -4.88 -17.13
N MET A 548 20.08 -3.78 -17.02
CA MET A 548 18.86 -3.51 -17.77
C MET A 548 19.14 -2.45 -18.83
N LYS A 549 18.82 -2.75 -20.07
CA LYS A 549 18.82 -1.80 -21.19
C LYS A 549 17.45 -1.89 -21.85
N GLY A 550 16.64 -0.84 -21.86
CA GLY A 550 15.30 -0.88 -22.45
C GLY A 550 15.30 -0.67 -23.94
N GLY A 551 16.14 0.22 -24.46
CA GLY A 551 16.20 0.47 -25.90
C GLY A 551 15.37 1.68 -26.27
N ARG A 552 14.62 1.65 -27.37
CA ARG A 552 13.79 2.81 -27.76
C ARG A 552 12.44 2.73 -27.05
N GLY A 553 11.82 3.88 -26.81
CA GLY A 553 10.59 3.97 -26.03
C GLY A 553 10.85 4.58 -24.66
N ASP A 554 9.77 4.97 -23.98
CA ASP A 554 9.87 5.48 -22.62
C ASP A 554 9.84 4.29 -21.66
N ASP A 555 10.96 3.94 -21.08
CA ASP A 555 11.12 2.73 -20.29
C ASP A 555 11.00 3.00 -18.78
N THR A 556 10.83 1.95 -18.00
CA THR A 556 10.87 2.05 -16.54
C THR A 556 11.57 0.87 -15.89
N TYR A 557 12.53 1.20 -15.03
CA TYR A 557 13.42 0.25 -14.36
C TYR A 557 13.12 0.24 -12.88
N VAL A 558 12.65 -0.89 -12.34
CA VAL A 558 12.46 -1.05 -10.90
C VAL A 558 13.68 -1.74 -10.29
N ILE A 559 14.45 -0.94 -9.57
CA ILE A 559 15.71 -1.29 -8.96
C ILE A 559 15.48 -1.72 -7.52
N SER A 560 15.74 -3.00 -7.27
CA SER A 560 15.61 -3.62 -5.95
C SER A 560 16.95 -3.81 -5.21
N SER A 561 18.08 -3.70 -5.93
CA SER A 561 19.42 -3.79 -5.35
C SER A 561 20.34 -2.66 -5.84
N ALA A 562 21.18 -2.14 -4.94
CA ALA A 562 22.18 -1.12 -5.29
C ALA A 562 23.23 -1.63 -6.29
N THR A 563 23.25 -2.94 -6.56
CA THR A 563 24.14 -3.58 -7.53
C THR A 563 23.58 -3.62 -8.96
N ASP A 564 22.33 -3.24 -9.19
CA ASP A 564 21.71 -3.28 -10.51
C ASP A 564 22.05 -2.02 -11.32
N LYS A 565 22.08 -2.16 -12.65
CA LYS A 565 22.42 -1.09 -13.58
C LYS A 565 21.35 -0.88 -14.62
N VAL A 566 21.11 0.38 -14.93
CA VAL A 566 20.30 0.82 -16.07
C VAL A 566 21.23 1.43 -17.12
N VAL A 567 21.04 1.07 -18.38
CA VAL A 567 21.89 1.52 -19.49
C VAL A 567 21.02 2.01 -20.63
N GLU A 568 20.89 3.34 -20.73
CA GLU A 568 20.14 4.01 -21.79
C GLU A 568 21.03 4.80 -22.76
N ALA A 569 20.54 4.99 -23.99
CA ALA A 569 21.22 5.81 -24.98
C ALA A 569 20.44 7.10 -25.27
N ALA A 570 21.18 8.14 -25.62
CA ALA A 570 20.60 9.47 -25.85
C ALA A 570 19.51 9.46 -26.94
N GLY A 571 18.32 9.95 -26.59
CA GLY A 571 17.19 10.14 -27.51
C GLY A 571 16.48 8.85 -27.90
N GLU A 572 16.58 7.81 -27.07
CA GLU A 572 15.83 6.57 -27.24
C GLU A 572 14.43 6.63 -26.59
N GLY A 573 14.20 7.48 -25.59
CA GLY A 573 12.88 7.84 -25.08
C GLY A 573 13.01 8.77 -23.88
N VAL A 574 12.01 8.74 -22.98
CA VAL A 574 12.11 9.38 -21.66
C VAL A 574 11.93 8.36 -20.54
N ASP A 575 13.02 8.11 -19.84
CA ASP A 575 13.20 6.89 -19.07
C ASP A 575 13.11 7.14 -17.57
N THR A 576 12.59 6.14 -16.85
CA THR A 576 12.30 6.27 -15.42
C THR A 576 12.98 5.19 -14.59
N VAL A 577 13.77 5.59 -13.60
CA VAL A 577 14.22 4.69 -12.55
C VAL A 577 13.30 4.78 -11.35
N SER A 578 12.90 3.59 -10.90
CA SER A 578 12.09 3.35 -9.74
C SER A 578 12.82 2.57 -8.65
N THR A 579 12.83 3.01 -7.39
CA THR A 579 13.58 2.26 -6.36
C THR A 579 13.07 2.36 -4.92
N TRP A 580 13.41 1.36 -4.11
CA TRP A 580 13.22 1.32 -2.65
C TRP A 580 14.53 1.57 -1.89
N ILE A 581 15.63 1.73 -2.62
CA ILE A 581 16.97 1.85 -2.05
C ILE A 581 17.12 3.26 -1.49
N GLY A 582 17.66 3.39 -0.28
CA GLY A 582 17.81 4.69 0.37
C GLY A 582 18.81 5.65 -0.30
N SER A 583 19.45 5.29 -1.41
CA SER A 583 20.29 6.19 -2.20
C SER A 583 20.39 5.72 -3.64
N TYR A 584 20.17 6.61 -4.61
CA TYR A 584 20.29 6.30 -6.03
C TYR A 584 20.73 7.52 -6.85
N THR A 585 21.62 7.29 -7.81
CA THR A 585 22.07 8.30 -8.78
C THR A 585 21.65 7.86 -10.18
N LEU A 586 20.97 8.73 -10.93
CA LEU A 586 20.56 8.44 -12.29
C LEU A 586 21.80 8.22 -13.19
N PRO A 587 21.83 7.15 -14.00
CA PRO A 587 22.84 7.00 -15.03
C PRO A 587 22.60 8.02 -16.16
N ASP A 588 23.59 8.20 -17.04
CA ASP A 588 23.46 9.04 -18.23
C ASP A 588 22.25 8.62 -19.08
N ASN A 589 21.59 9.59 -19.73
CA ASN A 589 20.45 9.38 -20.64
C ASN A 589 19.16 8.87 -19.97
N VAL A 590 19.05 8.93 -18.65
CA VAL A 590 17.79 8.68 -17.95
C VAL A 590 17.28 9.97 -17.34
N GLU A 591 16.01 10.30 -17.58
CA GLU A 591 15.45 11.59 -17.22
C GLU A 591 14.79 11.60 -15.84
N ASN A 592 14.25 10.47 -15.38
CA ASN A 592 13.33 10.47 -14.24
C ASN A 592 13.79 9.51 -13.13
N LEU A 593 13.77 9.96 -11.88
CA LEU A 593 14.04 9.13 -10.70
C LEU A 593 12.89 9.28 -9.71
N SER A 594 12.51 8.18 -9.05
CA SER A 594 11.98 8.34 -7.69
C SER A 594 11.94 7.10 -6.81
N PHE A 595 11.65 7.38 -5.55
CA PHE A 595 11.73 6.52 -4.41
C PHE A 595 10.36 6.09 -3.91
N PHE A 596 10.28 4.81 -3.55
CA PHE A 596 9.17 4.21 -2.83
C PHE A 596 9.47 4.07 -1.33
N GLY A 597 8.43 3.97 -0.50
CA GLY A 597 8.55 3.68 0.94
C GLY A 597 8.51 4.93 1.84
N TYR A 598 8.85 4.73 3.11
CA TYR A 598 8.73 5.76 4.16
C TYR A 598 10.08 6.08 4.85
N GLY A 599 11.19 5.55 4.33
CA GLY A 599 12.53 5.69 4.91
C GLY A 599 13.34 6.81 4.26
N TRP A 600 14.39 7.29 4.94
CA TRP A 600 15.29 8.31 4.39
C TRP A 600 15.86 7.88 3.04
N SER A 601 15.93 8.80 2.07
CA SER A 601 16.40 8.50 0.72
C SER A 601 17.19 9.65 0.08
N ASN A 602 18.27 9.32 -0.64
CA ASN A 602 19.12 10.28 -1.32
C ASN A 602 19.00 10.13 -2.84
N GLY A 603 18.44 11.12 -3.53
CA GLY A 603 18.26 11.16 -4.98
C GLY A 603 19.26 12.08 -5.66
N THR A 604 20.01 11.58 -6.63
CA THR A 604 20.93 12.39 -7.44
C THR A 604 20.62 12.23 -8.93
N GLY A 605 20.45 13.35 -9.65
CA GLY A 605 20.27 13.39 -11.10
C GLY A 605 21.58 13.26 -11.88
N ASN A 606 21.55 13.61 -13.17
CA ASN A 606 22.66 13.57 -14.11
C ASN A 606 22.88 14.95 -14.78
N ALA A 607 23.16 15.00 -16.08
CA ALA A 607 23.40 16.27 -16.81
C ALA A 607 22.18 16.75 -17.63
N LEU A 608 21.06 16.02 -17.57
CA LEU A 608 19.82 16.29 -18.28
C LEU A 608 18.86 17.10 -17.42
N ALA A 609 17.77 17.60 -18.01
CA ALA A 609 16.66 18.14 -17.23
C ALA A 609 15.92 16.98 -16.55
N ASN A 610 16.35 16.64 -15.35
CA ASN A 610 15.85 15.52 -14.59
C ASN A 610 14.63 15.90 -13.78
N ILE A 611 13.82 14.90 -13.47
CA ILE A 611 12.75 15.08 -12.52
C ILE A 611 12.80 13.96 -11.48
N ILE A 612 12.90 14.41 -10.25
CA ILE A 612 13.26 13.59 -9.11
C ILE A 612 12.18 13.76 -8.05
N THR A 613 11.50 12.66 -7.72
CA THR A 613 10.51 12.63 -6.64
C THR A 613 11.06 11.81 -5.46
N GLY A 614 11.08 12.39 -4.28
CA GLY A 614 11.38 11.70 -3.04
C GLY A 614 10.23 10.78 -2.61
N ASN A 615 10.26 10.39 -1.34
CA ASN A 615 9.24 9.56 -0.73
C ASN A 615 8.66 10.29 0.51
N ASP A 616 7.94 9.60 1.38
CA ASP A 616 7.30 10.23 2.56
C ASP A 616 8.28 10.46 3.75
N GLY A 617 9.56 10.07 3.60
CA GLY A 617 10.60 10.23 4.61
C GLY A 617 11.60 11.35 4.25
N ASN A 618 12.45 11.76 5.21
CA ASN A 618 13.42 12.84 4.97
C ASN A 618 14.38 12.52 3.82
N ASN A 619 14.29 13.27 2.73
CA ASN A 619 15.09 13.05 1.53
C ASN A 619 16.22 14.06 1.35
N ILE A 620 17.26 13.67 0.63
CA ILE A 620 18.28 14.59 0.09
C ILE A 620 18.25 14.51 -1.42
N LEU A 621 17.82 15.58 -2.09
CA LEU A 621 17.64 15.60 -3.54
C LEU A 621 18.61 16.60 -4.20
N ASN A 622 19.38 16.14 -5.18
CA ASN A 622 20.26 16.95 -6.01
C ASN A 622 19.98 16.68 -7.50
N GLY A 623 19.52 17.68 -8.24
CA GLY A 623 19.24 17.56 -9.68
C GLY A 623 20.49 17.39 -10.55
N LYS A 624 21.64 17.88 -10.08
CA LYS A 624 22.91 18.00 -10.82
C LYS A 624 22.77 18.93 -12.03
N GLY A 625 23.36 18.58 -13.17
CA GLY A 625 23.35 19.45 -14.34
C GLY A 625 21.98 19.37 -15.02
N GLY A 626 21.36 20.47 -15.41
CA GLY A 626 20.02 20.38 -15.97
C GLY A 626 19.17 21.59 -15.64
N ASN A 627 17.89 21.55 -16.00
CA ASN A 627 16.90 22.43 -15.39
C ASN A 627 15.88 21.48 -14.76
N ASP A 628 16.08 21.19 -13.49
CA ASP A 628 15.47 20.01 -12.88
C ASP A 628 14.16 20.34 -12.17
N ILE A 629 13.34 19.31 -11.94
CA ILE A 629 12.12 19.42 -11.14
C ILE A 629 12.24 18.46 -9.95
N LEU A 630 12.23 18.99 -8.75
CA LEU A 630 12.44 18.23 -7.52
C LEU A 630 11.17 18.28 -6.66
N THR A 631 10.71 17.12 -6.23
CA THR A 631 9.58 16.95 -5.32
C THR A 631 10.07 16.17 -4.11
N GLY A 632 9.98 16.73 -2.90
CA GLY A 632 10.45 16.08 -1.68
C GLY A 632 9.51 14.97 -1.22
N GLY A 633 8.22 15.26 -1.14
CA GLY A 633 7.22 14.40 -0.52
C GLY A 633 6.84 14.93 0.86
N LYS A 634 6.60 14.02 1.82
CA LYS A 634 6.46 14.39 3.23
C LYS A 634 7.82 14.23 3.91
N GLY A 635 7.96 14.84 5.09
CA GLY A 635 9.19 14.73 5.87
C GLY A 635 9.92 16.06 5.89
N ARG A 636 11.16 16.05 6.38
CA ARG A 636 12.05 17.22 6.36
C ARG A 636 13.10 16.99 5.29
N ASP A 637 12.87 17.56 4.13
CA ASP A 637 13.67 17.29 2.95
C ASP A 637 14.77 18.32 2.76
N THR A 638 15.86 17.89 2.13
CA THR A 638 17.01 18.73 1.80
C THR A 638 17.21 18.79 0.30
N PHE A 639 17.03 19.96 -0.29
CA PHE A 639 17.29 20.19 -1.71
C PHE A 639 18.67 20.83 -1.88
N VAL A 640 19.57 20.14 -2.57
CA VAL A 640 20.94 20.58 -2.79
C VAL A 640 21.02 21.35 -4.10
N ILE A 641 21.52 22.59 -4.03
CA ILE A 641 21.64 23.49 -5.17
C ILE A 641 23.09 23.96 -5.27
N ALA A 642 23.82 23.47 -6.28
CA ALA A 642 25.18 23.91 -6.51
C ALA A 642 25.31 24.89 -7.68
N ARG A 643 26.47 25.54 -7.76
CA ARG A 643 26.75 26.52 -8.81
C ARG A 643 26.91 25.85 -10.18
N GLY A 644 26.13 26.33 -11.15
CA GLY A 644 26.28 25.92 -12.54
C GLY A 644 25.67 24.56 -12.86
N GLU A 645 24.90 24.02 -11.92
CA GLU A 645 24.05 22.84 -12.06
C GLU A 645 22.81 23.16 -12.91
N GLY A 646 22.26 24.37 -12.78
CA GLY A 646 21.28 24.90 -13.72
C GLY A 646 20.01 25.33 -12.99
N SER A 647 18.92 25.54 -13.74
CA SER A 647 17.75 26.27 -13.20
C SER A 647 16.63 25.34 -12.79
N ASP A 648 16.49 25.15 -11.48
CA ASP A 648 15.64 24.10 -10.92
C ASP A 648 14.33 24.65 -10.37
N ILE A 649 13.36 23.75 -10.26
CA ILE A 649 12.04 23.99 -9.69
C ILE A 649 11.83 22.99 -8.56
N ILE A 650 11.47 23.47 -7.38
CA ILE A 650 11.04 22.64 -6.26
C ILE A 650 9.53 22.81 -6.09
N THR A 651 8.79 21.70 -6.11
CA THR A 651 7.32 21.72 -6.27
C THR A 651 6.53 21.78 -4.96
N ASP A 652 7.12 21.32 -3.85
CA ASP A 652 6.41 21.06 -2.58
C ASP A 652 7.18 21.50 -1.33
N PHE A 653 8.16 22.40 -1.48
CA PHE A 653 8.97 22.91 -0.37
C PHE A 653 8.09 23.51 0.76
N THR A 654 8.25 23.00 1.97
CA THR A 654 7.55 23.42 3.18
C THR A 654 8.47 24.23 4.10
N ALA A 655 8.23 25.54 4.16
CA ALA A 655 8.99 26.44 5.03
C ALA A 655 8.80 26.09 6.53
N GLY A 656 9.89 26.02 7.27
CA GLY A 656 9.97 25.60 8.67
C GLY A 656 10.24 24.11 8.85
N GLU A 657 10.09 23.31 7.79
CA GLU A 657 10.28 21.86 7.80
C GLU A 657 11.46 21.46 6.90
N ASP A 658 11.45 21.90 5.65
CA ASP A 658 12.44 21.59 4.61
C ASP A 658 13.62 22.56 4.57
N MET A 659 14.71 22.13 3.93
CA MET A 659 15.98 22.84 3.87
C MET A 659 16.50 22.98 2.43
N LEU A 660 16.93 24.20 2.08
CA LEU A 660 17.76 24.47 0.90
C LEU A 660 19.23 24.42 1.30
N SER A 661 19.99 23.49 0.73
CA SER A 661 21.43 23.38 0.93
C SER A 661 22.17 23.96 -0.28
N PHE A 662 22.80 25.12 -0.10
CA PHE A 662 23.55 25.78 -1.17
C PHE A 662 25.04 25.44 -1.13
N GLU A 663 25.57 25.02 -2.27
CA GLU A 663 26.98 24.66 -2.46
C GLU A 663 27.62 25.59 -3.51
N ASP A 664 28.74 26.23 -3.15
CA ASP A 664 29.55 27.01 -4.08
C ASP A 664 28.88 28.19 -4.84
N LEU A 665 27.73 28.69 -4.37
CA LEU A 665 27.07 29.85 -5.00
C LEU A 665 27.84 31.16 -4.82
N SER A 666 28.32 31.73 -5.93
CA SER A 666 29.05 32.99 -5.92
C SER A 666 28.15 34.17 -5.52
N GLY A 667 28.34 34.70 -4.31
CA GLY A 667 27.68 35.92 -3.84
C GLY A 667 26.41 35.70 -3.02
N ILE A 668 25.96 34.44 -2.84
CA ILE A 668 24.86 34.07 -1.96
C ILE A 668 25.39 33.11 -0.89
N ASN A 669 25.84 33.66 0.22
CA ASN A 669 26.50 32.93 1.32
C ASN A 669 25.84 33.19 2.68
N SER A 670 24.65 33.77 2.67
CA SER A 670 23.89 34.07 3.87
C SER A 670 22.41 34.16 3.51
N PHE A 671 21.56 33.88 4.50
CA PHE A 671 20.11 33.97 4.33
C PHE A 671 19.67 35.37 3.87
N SER A 672 20.35 36.42 4.36
CA SER A 672 20.08 37.80 3.93
C SER A 672 20.41 38.03 2.46
N ALA A 673 21.51 37.46 1.95
CA ALA A 673 21.88 37.54 0.54
C ALA A 673 20.89 36.75 -0.34
N LEU A 674 20.47 35.57 0.10
CA LEU A 674 19.47 34.77 -0.60
C LEU A 674 18.12 35.49 -0.66
N LYS A 675 17.65 36.05 0.45
CA LYS A 675 16.40 36.81 0.51
C LYS A 675 16.43 38.04 -0.40
N ALA A 676 17.58 38.69 -0.54
CA ALA A 676 17.78 39.79 -1.48
C ALA A 676 17.79 39.34 -2.96
N ALA A 677 18.18 38.10 -3.23
CA ALA A 677 18.16 37.49 -4.56
C ALA A 677 16.76 36.93 -4.95
N GLY A 678 15.86 36.78 -3.98
CA GLY A 678 14.51 36.27 -4.15
C GLY A 678 13.51 37.33 -4.62
N THR A 679 12.59 36.92 -5.49
CA THR A 679 11.44 37.72 -5.92
C THR A 679 10.17 36.88 -5.90
N GLN A 680 9.08 37.44 -5.38
CA GLN A 680 7.78 36.79 -5.45
C GLN A 680 7.18 36.94 -6.86
N SER A 681 6.77 35.83 -7.47
CA SER A 681 6.10 35.79 -8.77
C SER A 681 4.81 34.99 -8.66
N GLY A 682 3.68 35.68 -8.49
CA GLY A 682 2.42 35.01 -8.15
C GLY A 682 2.53 34.27 -6.81
N ALA A 683 2.17 32.99 -6.79
CA ALA A 683 2.32 32.13 -5.60
C ALA A 683 3.77 31.65 -5.37
N ASN A 684 4.65 31.77 -6.37
CA ASN A 684 5.99 31.17 -6.37
C ASN A 684 7.06 32.15 -5.90
N THR A 685 8.12 31.62 -5.29
CA THR A 685 9.35 32.36 -4.99
C THR A 685 10.43 32.02 -6.00
N VAL A 686 11.06 33.03 -6.59
CA VAL A 686 12.09 32.86 -7.63
C VAL A 686 13.39 33.51 -7.17
N PHE A 687 14.45 32.73 -7.00
CA PHE A 687 15.79 33.18 -6.63
C PHE A 687 16.69 33.27 -7.85
N LYS A 688 17.38 34.40 -8.02
CA LYS A 688 18.41 34.57 -9.05
C LYS A 688 19.77 34.29 -8.43
N LEU A 689 20.33 33.11 -8.72
CA LEU A 689 21.51 32.59 -8.04
C LEU A 689 22.85 33.03 -8.67
N GLY A 690 22.78 33.75 -9.79
CA GLY A 690 23.95 34.22 -10.55
C GLY A 690 24.21 33.38 -11.80
N ASN A 691 25.04 33.88 -12.74
CA ASN A 691 25.34 33.21 -14.02
C ASN A 691 24.11 32.81 -14.89
N GLY A 692 22.93 33.39 -14.63
CA GLY A 692 21.68 33.02 -15.30
C GLY A 692 20.92 31.87 -14.63
N GLN A 693 21.48 31.27 -13.58
CA GLN A 693 20.87 30.22 -12.77
C GLN A 693 19.70 30.79 -11.95
N VAL A 694 18.58 30.07 -11.98
CA VAL A 694 17.35 30.43 -11.27
C VAL A 694 16.83 29.22 -10.49
N LEU A 695 16.52 29.41 -9.22
CA LEU A 695 15.75 28.44 -8.44
C LEU A 695 14.32 28.95 -8.25
N THR A 696 13.34 28.12 -8.54
CA THR A 696 11.92 28.42 -8.29
C THR A 696 11.38 27.50 -7.20
N LEU A 697 10.77 28.07 -6.17
CA LEU A 697 9.94 27.33 -5.22
C LEU A 697 8.48 27.57 -5.59
N GLU A 698 7.76 26.51 -5.96
CA GLU A 698 6.36 26.62 -6.30
C GLU A 698 5.48 26.77 -5.06
N ASN A 699 4.51 27.67 -5.12
CA ASN A 699 3.56 27.94 -4.05
C ASN A 699 4.17 28.36 -2.69
N VAL A 700 5.48 28.64 -2.65
CA VAL A 700 6.16 29.15 -1.46
C VAL A 700 6.22 30.67 -1.48
N ARG A 701 5.88 31.27 -0.34
CA ARG A 701 5.95 32.70 -0.10
C ARG A 701 7.33 33.11 0.40
N LEU A 702 7.96 34.09 -0.26
CA LEU A 702 9.33 34.54 0.07
C LEU A 702 9.44 35.08 1.51
N ASP A 703 8.34 35.62 2.05
CA ASP A 703 8.24 36.10 3.43
C ASP A 703 8.05 34.99 4.47
N ALA A 704 7.67 33.78 4.06
CA ALA A 704 7.58 32.61 4.92
C ALA A 704 8.96 31.98 5.23
N LEU A 705 9.95 32.18 4.36
CA LEU A 705 11.30 31.64 4.55
C LEU A 705 12.04 32.34 5.69
N THR A 706 12.80 31.54 6.42
CA THR A 706 13.64 31.87 7.58
C THR A 706 15.06 31.36 7.38
N ALA A 707 15.96 31.72 8.30
CA ALA A 707 17.35 31.25 8.25
C ALA A 707 17.48 29.74 8.52
N ASP A 708 16.51 29.13 9.20
CA ASP A 708 16.52 27.70 9.53
C ASP A 708 16.18 26.83 8.31
N ASP A 709 15.56 27.42 7.28
CA ASP A 709 15.21 26.77 6.01
C ASP A 709 16.40 26.68 5.05
N VAL A 710 17.58 27.17 5.43
CA VAL A 710 18.71 27.34 4.51
C VAL A 710 20.05 27.03 5.16
N ALA A 711 20.80 26.12 4.55
CA ALA A 711 22.20 25.85 4.86
C ALA A 711 23.12 26.37 3.74
N PHE A 712 24.27 26.95 4.12
CA PHE A 712 25.34 27.34 3.20
C PHE A 712 26.60 26.55 3.53
N LYS A 713 27.08 25.73 2.59
CA LYS A 713 28.37 25.05 2.73
C LYS A 713 29.51 25.92 2.15
N PRO A 714 30.67 26.03 2.82
CA PRO A 714 31.76 26.89 2.36
C PRO A 714 32.46 26.34 1.10
N SER A 715 32.83 27.27 0.21
CA SER A 715 33.54 27.00 -1.03
C SER A 715 34.97 26.52 -0.81
N ILE A 716 35.33 25.37 -1.38
CA ILE A 716 36.72 24.91 -1.48
C ILE A 716 37.20 25.21 -2.91
N ALA A 717 38.09 26.19 -3.04
CA ALA A 717 38.59 26.66 -4.32
C ALA A 717 39.22 25.53 -5.16
N THR A 718 38.73 25.36 -6.39
CA THR A 718 39.24 24.40 -7.38
C THR A 718 40.58 24.84 -7.98
N PRO A 719 41.62 23.98 -8.00
CA PRO A 719 42.69 24.07 -8.99
C PRO A 719 42.30 23.27 -10.24
N GLN A 720 42.19 23.94 -11.39
CA GLN A 720 42.02 23.31 -12.70
C GLN A 720 43.24 22.44 -13.09
N PRO A 721 43.05 21.21 -13.62
CA PRO A 721 44.14 20.40 -14.18
C PRO A 721 44.50 20.80 -15.63
N PRO A 722 45.73 20.51 -16.10
CA PRO A 722 46.17 20.77 -17.48
C PRO A 722 45.57 19.75 -18.48
N PRO A 723 45.52 20.07 -19.79
CA PRO A 723 44.78 19.27 -20.76
C PRO A 723 45.50 17.96 -21.11
N VAL A 724 44.82 16.82 -20.98
CA VAL A 724 45.29 15.53 -21.50
C VAL A 724 44.16 14.84 -22.27
N THR A 725 44.55 14.31 -23.42
CA THR A 725 43.76 13.88 -24.57
C THR A 725 43.30 12.42 -24.49
N THR A 726 42.02 12.17 -24.83
CA THR A 726 41.39 10.93 -25.40
C THR A 726 41.70 9.59 -24.70
N SER A 727 40.74 8.73 -24.28
CA SER A 727 39.39 8.43 -24.78
C SER A 727 38.58 7.60 -23.77
N THR A 728 37.25 7.72 -23.86
CA THR A 728 36.17 6.79 -23.46
C THR A 728 35.97 6.47 -21.97
N ALA A 729 34.98 7.18 -21.42
CA ALA A 729 34.29 6.96 -20.15
C ALA A 729 33.43 5.70 -20.13
N MET A 730 33.18 5.18 -18.93
CA MET A 730 32.03 4.33 -18.56
C MET A 730 31.70 4.62 -17.08
N ALA A 731 30.43 4.94 -16.79
CA ALA A 731 29.87 5.35 -15.50
C ALA A 731 29.26 4.18 -14.69
N SER A 732 28.96 4.49 -13.42
CA SER A 732 28.66 3.70 -12.19
C SER A 732 27.29 2.98 -12.18
N GLY A 733 26.99 2.01 -11.31
CA GLY A 733 27.66 1.57 -10.07
C GLY A 733 27.66 0.05 -9.88
N THR A 734 28.67 -0.62 -10.43
CA THR A 734 29.30 -1.72 -9.70
C THR A 734 30.39 -1.07 -8.88
N TRP A 735 30.82 -1.68 -7.77
CA TRP A 735 32.17 -1.43 -7.26
C TRP A 735 33.10 -1.31 -8.45
N VAL A 736 33.69 -0.15 -8.69
CA VAL A 736 34.50 0.04 -9.90
C VAL A 736 35.65 -0.98 -9.83
N THR A 737 36.09 -1.30 -8.62
CA THR A 737 36.91 -2.46 -8.27
C THR A 737 36.48 -3.10 -6.94
N LYS A 738 35.91 -4.32 -6.99
CA LYS A 738 35.86 -5.21 -5.82
C LYS A 738 37.14 -6.04 -5.78
N SER A 739 37.98 -5.85 -4.78
CA SER A 739 39.25 -6.56 -4.70
C SER A 739 39.56 -7.14 -3.31
N TRP A 740 40.26 -8.26 -3.32
CA TRP A 740 40.73 -8.93 -2.11
C TRP A 740 42.25 -8.85 -2.09
N GLY A 741 42.79 -8.37 -0.98
CA GLY A 741 44.21 -8.38 -0.72
C GLY A 741 44.73 -9.78 -0.47
N THR A 742 46.05 -9.90 -0.47
CA THR A 742 46.74 -11.14 -0.08
C THR A 742 47.24 -11.03 1.35
N SER A 743 47.91 -12.06 1.85
CA SER A 743 48.55 -12.00 3.17
C SER A 743 49.89 -11.25 3.17
N ALA A 744 50.27 -10.65 2.04
CA ALA A 744 51.47 -9.84 1.89
C ALA A 744 51.10 -8.36 1.87
N LYS A 745 51.99 -7.53 2.40
CA LYS A 745 51.80 -6.07 2.43
C LYS A 745 51.57 -5.49 1.04
N GLU A 746 50.46 -4.79 0.87
CA GLU A 746 50.01 -4.19 -0.39
C GLU A 746 49.69 -2.69 -0.22
N ASN A 747 49.91 -1.94 -1.30
CA ASN A 747 49.35 -0.60 -1.45
C ASN A 747 48.30 -0.68 -2.54
N TRP A 748 47.04 -0.48 -2.18
CA TRP A 748 45.92 -0.47 -3.09
C TRP A 748 45.42 0.95 -3.26
N THR A 749 45.15 1.29 -4.51
CA THR A 749 44.53 2.55 -4.91
C THR A 749 43.31 2.18 -5.73
N GLY A 750 42.15 2.63 -5.28
CA GLY A 750 40.89 2.54 -5.98
C GLY A 750 40.81 3.57 -7.10
N THR A 751 39.58 3.90 -7.44
CA THR A 751 39.15 4.74 -8.53
C THR A 751 38.31 5.89 -7.97
N ASP A 752 37.94 6.84 -8.82
CA ASP A 752 37.10 7.97 -8.36
C ASP A 752 35.62 7.57 -8.13
N GLY A 753 35.28 6.28 -8.20
CA GLY A 753 33.94 5.77 -7.89
C GLY A 753 34.00 4.74 -6.78
N ASN A 754 32.84 4.38 -6.24
CA ASN A 754 32.72 3.55 -5.03
C ASN A 754 33.46 2.22 -5.20
N ASP A 755 34.40 1.94 -4.30
CA ASP A 755 35.25 0.77 -4.32
C ASP A 755 35.17 -0.06 -3.03
N TRP A 756 35.39 -1.37 -3.17
CA TRP A 756 35.36 -2.28 -2.04
C TRP A 756 36.66 -3.06 -1.96
N ARG A 757 37.31 -2.97 -0.80
CA ARG A 757 38.58 -3.63 -0.55
C ARG A 757 38.62 -4.32 0.80
N GLN A 758 39.05 -5.59 0.80
CA GLN A 758 39.47 -6.30 2.01
C GLN A 758 40.99 -6.52 2.00
N SER A 759 41.69 -6.25 3.11
CA SER A 759 43.15 -6.35 3.20
C SER A 759 43.71 -7.78 3.26
N ASN A 760 43.10 -8.70 4.02
CA ASN A 760 43.57 -10.10 4.20
C ASN A 760 44.99 -10.29 4.81
N GLY A 761 45.65 -9.23 5.28
CA GLY A 761 46.80 -9.25 6.20
C GLY A 761 48.10 -8.69 5.63
N GLY A 762 49.09 -8.39 6.48
CA GLY A 762 50.39 -7.88 6.03
C GLY A 762 50.62 -6.38 6.25
N GLY A 763 49.62 -5.64 6.75
CA GLY A 763 49.74 -4.22 7.08
C GLY A 763 49.65 -3.33 5.84
N ASP A 764 48.51 -3.42 5.17
CA ASP A 764 48.21 -2.82 3.88
C ASP A 764 47.92 -1.31 3.96
N VAL A 765 48.01 -0.62 2.83
CA VAL A 765 47.51 0.74 2.67
C VAL A 765 46.42 0.72 1.60
N MET A 766 45.22 1.16 1.96
CA MET A 766 44.05 1.19 1.09
C MET A 766 43.58 2.64 0.94
N ALA A 767 43.47 3.13 -0.29
CA ALA A 767 42.97 4.47 -0.62
C ALA A 767 41.99 4.34 -1.78
N GLY A 768 40.76 4.80 -1.63
CA GLY A 768 39.68 4.48 -2.56
C GLY A 768 39.51 5.54 -3.61
N GLY A 769 39.28 6.80 -3.24
CA GLY A 769 39.31 7.89 -4.21
C GLY A 769 38.32 9.01 -3.90
N LEU A 770 37.36 9.20 -4.80
CA LEU A 770 36.33 10.26 -4.72
C LEU A 770 34.90 9.70 -4.58
N GLY A 771 34.75 8.37 -4.53
CA GLY A 771 33.47 7.70 -4.36
C GLY A 771 33.27 7.20 -2.94
N ASP A 772 32.05 6.75 -2.62
CA ASP A 772 31.74 6.21 -1.29
C ASP A 772 32.34 4.81 -1.14
N ASP A 773 33.49 4.72 -0.49
CA ASP A 773 34.31 3.52 -0.46
C ASP A 773 34.07 2.67 0.79
N THR A 774 34.27 1.34 0.66
CA THR A 774 34.15 0.41 1.79
C THR A 774 35.42 -0.41 2.00
N TYR A 775 35.98 -0.25 3.19
CA TYR A 775 37.18 -0.92 3.66
C TYR A 775 36.85 -2.01 4.66
N ILE A 776 37.18 -3.27 4.34
CA ILE A 776 37.19 -4.36 5.31
C ILE A 776 38.60 -4.49 5.88
N VAL A 777 38.78 -3.96 7.09
CA VAL A 777 40.09 -3.86 7.72
C VAL A 777 40.36 -5.10 8.57
N PHE A 778 41.28 -5.95 8.09
CA PHE A 778 41.57 -7.28 8.64
C PHE A 778 42.55 -7.24 9.83
N GLU A 779 43.60 -6.41 9.77
CA GLU A 779 44.66 -6.32 10.79
C GLU A 779 44.87 -4.89 11.31
N VAL A 780 45.33 -4.77 12.56
CA VAL A 780 45.60 -3.48 13.24
C VAL A 780 46.64 -2.59 12.53
N ASN A 781 47.45 -3.17 11.65
CA ASN A 781 48.50 -2.45 10.94
C ASN A 781 48.07 -2.00 9.54
N ASP A 782 46.86 -2.34 9.12
CA ASP A 782 46.28 -1.85 7.87
C ASP A 782 45.87 -0.39 8.02
N LYS A 783 46.04 0.39 6.96
CA LYS A 783 45.82 1.83 6.95
C LYS A 783 44.85 2.20 5.82
N VAL A 784 43.76 2.85 6.18
CA VAL A 784 42.86 3.52 5.23
C VAL A 784 43.31 4.97 5.04
N VAL A 785 43.27 5.47 3.81
CA VAL A 785 43.72 6.82 3.43
C VAL A 785 42.69 7.45 2.52
N GLU A 786 41.88 8.35 3.09
CA GLU A 786 40.87 9.10 2.36
C GLU A 786 41.17 10.60 2.29
N PHE A 787 40.44 11.27 1.40
CA PHE A 787 40.58 12.70 1.13
C PHE A 787 39.29 13.46 1.44
N ALA A 788 39.44 14.72 1.86
CA ALA A 788 38.28 15.58 2.10
C ALA A 788 37.42 15.72 0.84
N GLY A 789 36.11 15.44 0.96
CA GLY A 789 35.18 15.48 -0.17
C GLY A 789 35.34 14.30 -1.13
N GLY A 790 35.92 13.20 -0.64
CA GLY A 790 36.14 11.96 -1.39
C GLY A 790 34.96 10.98 -1.36
N GLY A 791 33.80 11.37 -0.83
CA GLY A 791 32.67 10.47 -0.64
C GLY A 791 32.28 10.35 0.82
N ILE A 792 31.37 9.42 1.13
CA ILE A 792 31.04 8.93 2.46
C ILE A 792 31.64 7.53 2.61
N ASP A 793 32.73 7.45 3.36
CA ASP A 793 33.54 6.25 3.42
C ASP A 793 33.25 5.41 4.65
N THR A 794 33.31 4.09 4.49
CA THR A 794 32.96 3.12 5.54
C THR A 794 34.10 2.17 5.84
N VAL A 795 34.49 2.12 7.11
CA VAL A 795 35.32 1.03 7.64
C VAL A 795 34.46 -0.01 8.33
N SER A 796 34.59 -1.26 7.90
CA SER A 796 34.05 -2.42 8.60
C SER A 796 35.20 -3.28 9.14
N THR A 797 35.13 -3.67 10.41
CA THR A 797 36.21 -4.43 11.04
C THR A 797 35.73 -5.33 12.17
N TRP A 798 36.52 -6.35 12.51
CA TRP A 798 36.38 -7.16 13.74
C TRP A 798 37.53 -6.93 14.72
N ILE A 799 38.39 -5.95 14.44
CA ILE A 799 39.52 -5.59 15.31
C ILE A 799 38.95 -4.93 16.56
N GLY A 800 39.22 -5.50 17.74
CA GLY A 800 38.63 -5.00 18.99
C GLY A 800 39.08 -3.59 19.44
N ASN A 801 39.94 -2.90 18.71
CA ASN A 801 40.30 -1.50 18.94
C ASN A 801 40.57 -0.83 17.59
N TYR A 802 39.74 0.14 17.21
CA TYR A 802 39.89 0.84 15.94
C TYR A 802 39.57 2.32 16.06
N THR A 803 40.39 3.15 15.41
CA THR A 803 40.18 4.60 15.30
C THR A 803 40.05 4.94 13.83
N LEU A 804 38.97 5.63 13.44
CA LEU A 804 38.80 6.09 12.06
C LEU A 804 39.94 7.03 11.69
N PRO A 805 40.56 6.86 10.50
CA PRO A 805 41.46 7.88 9.97
C PRO A 805 40.68 9.13 9.57
N ASP A 806 41.39 10.23 9.37
CA ASP A 806 40.79 11.48 8.87
C ASP A 806 40.01 11.22 7.57
N HIS A 807 38.90 11.94 7.38
CA HIS A 807 38.07 11.90 6.17
C HIS A 807 37.28 10.60 5.94
N VAL A 808 37.10 9.78 6.98
CA VAL A 808 36.19 8.62 6.92
C VAL A 808 35.02 8.84 7.86
N GLU A 809 33.81 8.60 7.38
CA GLU A 809 32.57 8.99 8.06
C GLU A 809 31.99 7.84 8.90
N ASN A 810 32.11 6.58 8.47
CA ASN A 810 31.41 5.46 9.08
C ASN A 810 32.34 4.37 9.63
N LEU A 811 32.02 3.84 10.82
CA LEU A 811 32.68 2.67 11.43
C LEU A 811 31.64 1.61 11.83
N THR A 812 31.87 0.36 11.44
CA THR A 812 31.03 -0.79 11.83
C THR A 812 31.86 -1.96 12.37
N PHE A 813 31.53 -2.44 13.57
CA PHE A 813 32.12 -3.66 14.12
C PHE A 813 31.30 -4.91 13.74
N THR A 814 31.96 -5.90 13.13
CA THR A 814 31.34 -7.18 12.70
C THR A 814 31.82 -8.38 13.52
N GLY A 815 32.80 -8.18 14.41
CA GLY A 815 33.34 -9.21 15.31
C GLY A 815 32.42 -9.54 16.49
N THR A 816 32.69 -10.64 17.18
CA THR A 816 31.92 -11.08 18.38
C THR A 816 32.68 -10.89 19.70
N GLY A 817 33.73 -10.07 19.69
CA GLY A 817 34.54 -9.76 20.87
C GLY A 817 34.30 -8.32 21.31
N TRP A 818 34.83 -7.96 22.49
CA TRP A 818 34.82 -6.57 22.96
C TRP A 818 35.57 -5.69 21.94
N SER A 819 34.87 -4.64 21.47
CA SER A 819 35.40 -3.63 20.57
C SER A 819 35.46 -2.22 21.19
N ASN A 820 36.51 -1.46 20.87
CA ASN A 820 36.64 -0.06 21.20
C ASN A 820 36.73 0.74 19.90
N GLY A 821 35.74 1.61 19.65
CA GLY A 821 35.65 2.47 18.47
C GLY A 821 35.96 3.92 18.82
N THR A 822 36.73 4.61 17.98
CA THR A 822 36.93 6.06 18.08
C THR A 822 36.78 6.67 16.69
N GLY A 823 35.93 7.69 16.55
CA GLY A 823 35.84 8.44 15.29
C GLY A 823 36.99 9.44 15.11
N ASN A 824 36.81 10.40 14.20
CA ASN A 824 37.77 11.42 13.85
C ASN A 824 37.24 12.82 14.23
N ALA A 825 37.36 13.83 13.36
CA ALA A 825 36.87 15.20 13.63
C ALA A 825 35.58 15.56 12.86
N LEU A 826 35.01 14.59 12.14
CA LEU A 826 33.78 14.69 11.36
C LEU A 826 32.58 14.21 12.17
N ALA A 827 31.37 14.51 11.70
CA ALA A 827 30.16 13.88 12.22
C ALA A 827 30.09 12.41 11.78
N ASN A 828 30.59 11.52 12.61
CA ASN A 828 30.73 10.10 12.36
C ASN A 828 29.48 9.29 12.71
N ILE A 829 29.26 8.18 11.98
CA ILE A 829 28.31 7.13 12.37
C ILE A 829 29.11 5.91 12.82
N ILE A 830 28.98 5.54 14.09
CA ILE A 830 29.72 4.42 14.69
C ILE A 830 28.74 3.37 15.23
N THR A 831 28.81 2.18 14.66
CA THR A 831 28.01 1.02 15.07
C THR A 831 28.87 -0.07 15.69
N GLY A 832 28.55 -0.40 16.93
CA GLY A 832 29.09 -1.50 17.71
C GLY A 832 28.64 -2.88 17.24
N ASN A 833 28.97 -3.89 18.03
CA ASN A 833 28.58 -5.28 17.84
C ASN A 833 27.76 -5.78 19.04
N ASP A 834 27.30 -7.02 19.01
CA ASP A 834 26.50 -7.61 20.11
C ASP A 834 27.32 -7.90 21.42
N SER A 835 28.56 -7.44 21.52
CA SER A 835 29.42 -7.59 22.71
C SER A 835 29.69 -6.23 23.34
N PRO A 836 30.11 -6.17 24.62
CA PRO A 836 30.43 -4.89 25.25
C PRO A 836 31.38 -4.04 24.41
N ASN A 837 31.03 -2.79 24.19
CA ASN A 837 31.78 -1.85 23.39
C ASN A 837 32.19 -0.62 24.20
N THR A 838 33.25 0.06 23.77
CA THR A 838 33.52 1.43 24.19
C THR A 838 33.58 2.32 22.96
N LEU A 839 32.62 3.22 22.81
CA LEU A 839 32.49 4.07 21.62
C LEU A 839 32.76 5.53 22.01
N ASN A 840 33.69 6.16 21.31
CA ASN A 840 33.90 7.61 21.33
C ASN A 840 33.67 8.16 19.91
N GLY A 841 32.82 9.17 19.77
CA GLY A 841 32.60 9.83 18.48
C GLY A 841 33.85 10.58 18.00
N GLY A 842 34.63 11.14 18.92
CA GLY A 842 35.70 12.06 18.56
C GLY A 842 35.17 13.48 18.41
N GLY A 843 35.79 14.28 17.55
CA GLY A 843 35.28 15.61 17.21
C GLY A 843 34.11 15.50 16.23
N GLY A 844 33.05 16.30 16.37
CA GLY A 844 31.89 16.21 15.50
C GLY A 844 30.60 16.14 16.30
N ASN A 845 29.45 16.05 15.62
CA ASN A 845 28.20 15.67 16.29
C ASN A 845 27.88 14.27 15.79
N ASP A 846 28.22 13.27 16.58
CA ASP A 846 28.30 11.89 16.10
C ASP A 846 27.02 11.10 16.40
N ILE A 847 26.80 10.01 15.68
CA ILE A 847 25.75 9.02 15.95
C ILE A 847 26.40 7.72 16.39
N LEU A 848 26.10 7.30 17.62
CA LEU A 848 26.68 6.12 18.26
C LEU A 848 25.60 5.08 18.55
N THR A 849 25.81 3.85 18.09
CA THR A 849 24.96 2.69 18.35
C THR A 849 25.81 1.60 18.99
N GLY A 850 25.47 1.18 20.21
CA GLY A 850 26.22 0.17 20.96
C GLY A 850 25.99 -1.25 20.45
N GLY A 851 24.75 -1.58 20.12
CA GLY A 851 24.29 -2.94 19.84
C GLY A 851 23.76 -3.59 21.12
N LYS A 852 23.97 -4.90 21.26
CA LYS A 852 23.73 -5.59 22.54
C LYS A 852 25.00 -5.52 23.37
N GLY A 853 24.86 -5.59 24.68
CA GLY A 853 26.01 -5.67 25.58
C GLY A 853 25.85 -4.71 26.72
N ASN A 854 26.91 -4.51 27.49
CA ASN A 854 26.97 -3.40 28.43
C ASN A 854 28.00 -2.43 27.86
N ASP A 855 27.51 -1.47 27.09
CA ASP A 855 28.36 -0.58 26.31
C ASP A 855 28.79 0.63 27.13
N THR A 856 29.87 1.26 26.72
CA THR A 856 30.37 2.49 27.32
C THR A 856 30.48 3.55 26.24
N PHE A 857 29.63 4.57 26.33
CA PHE A 857 29.69 5.73 25.45
C PHE A 857 30.55 6.80 26.13
N LEU A 858 31.66 7.14 25.50
CA LEU A 858 32.61 8.11 26.01
C LEU A 858 32.31 9.47 25.37
N ILE A 859 31.83 10.42 26.18
CA ILE A 859 31.62 11.81 25.77
C ILE A 859 32.72 12.66 26.37
N VAL A 860 33.52 13.30 25.52
CA VAL A 860 34.67 14.11 25.95
C VAL A 860 34.35 15.60 25.81
N LYS A 861 34.83 16.42 26.75
CA LYS A 861 34.63 17.87 26.70
C LYS A 861 35.21 18.48 25.42
N GLY A 862 34.36 19.13 24.63
CA GLY A 862 34.74 19.89 23.43
C GLY A 862 34.84 19.05 22.16
N GLU A 863 34.45 17.78 22.22
CA GLU A 863 34.43 16.84 21.09
C GLU A 863 33.11 16.97 20.30
N GLY A 864 32.02 17.41 20.91
CA GLY A 864 30.83 17.91 20.23
C GLY A 864 29.55 17.30 20.81
N ASN A 865 28.43 17.39 20.10
CA ASN A 865 27.13 17.00 20.63
C ASN A 865 26.65 15.69 19.99
N ASP A 866 26.90 14.59 20.68
CA ASP A 866 26.65 13.25 20.14
C ASP A 866 25.22 12.77 20.42
N THR A 867 24.76 11.85 19.58
CA THR A 867 23.48 11.14 19.72
C THR A 867 23.73 9.65 19.90
N ILE A 868 23.17 9.07 20.94
CA ILE A 868 23.22 7.64 21.23
C ILE A 868 21.85 7.04 20.99
N THR A 869 21.78 6.03 20.12
CA THR A 869 20.52 5.54 19.56
C THR A 869 19.85 4.42 20.36
N ASP A 870 20.61 3.69 21.18
CA ASP A 870 20.19 2.44 21.80
C ASP A 870 20.64 2.27 23.26
N PHE A 871 20.87 3.39 23.97
CA PHE A 871 21.38 3.38 25.35
C PHE A 871 20.46 2.59 26.31
N GLU A 872 20.97 1.53 26.92
CA GLU A 872 20.27 0.72 27.93
C GLU A 872 20.59 1.21 29.36
N ALA A 873 19.66 1.91 30.01
CA ALA A 873 19.87 2.37 31.40
C ALA A 873 19.91 1.20 32.41
N ARG A 874 20.83 1.28 33.37
CA ARG A 874 20.98 0.35 34.50
C ARG A 874 19.87 0.55 35.52
N SER A 875 19.43 -0.54 36.13
CA SER A 875 18.44 -0.50 37.21
C SER A 875 18.95 -1.17 38.48
N ALA A 876 18.37 -0.85 39.63
CA ALA A 876 18.69 -1.53 40.89
C ALA A 876 18.43 -3.06 40.84
N SER A 877 17.61 -3.51 39.88
CA SER A 877 17.27 -4.91 39.58
C SER A 877 18.13 -5.56 38.49
N SER A 878 18.90 -4.78 37.71
CA SER A 878 19.78 -5.26 36.64
C SER A 878 21.07 -4.43 36.65
N PRO A 879 22.18 -4.97 37.21
CA PRO A 879 23.48 -4.30 37.17
C PRO A 879 24.14 -4.34 35.77
N SER A 880 23.51 -5.01 34.80
CA SER A 880 23.81 -4.93 33.37
C SER A 880 23.02 -3.78 32.72
N GLY A 881 23.69 -3.05 31.86
CA GLY A 881 23.26 -1.83 31.18
C GLY A 881 24.46 -0.94 30.85
N ASP A 882 24.23 0.02 29.98
CA ASP A 882 25.24 0.89 29.40
C ASP A 882 25.77 1.91 30.40
N LEU A 883 26.89 2.53 30.03
CA LEU A 883 27.56 3.55 30.82
C LEU A 883 27.87 4.77 29.97
N LEU A 884 27.35 5.92 30.39
CA LEU A 884 27.75 7.22 29.88
C LEU A 884 28.97 7.73 30.64
N LYS A 885 30.14 7.72 30.01
CA LYS A 885 31.39 8.19 30.61
C LYS A 885 31.69 9.61 30.14
N LEU A 886 31.61 10.57 31.07
CA LEU A 886 31.75 12.00 30.79
C LEU A 886 33.16 12.46 31.17
N GLN A 887 34.04 12.63 30.19
CA GLN A 887 35.47 12.87 30.41
C GLN A 887 35.85 14.34 30.24
N GLY A 888 36.61 14.88 31.20
CA GLY A 888 37.22 16.22 31.07
C GLY A 888 36.32 17.40 31.48
N PHE A 889 35.11 17.14 31.99
CA PHE A 889 34.18 18.17 32.46
C PHE A 889 34.50 18.71 33.88
N GLY A 890 35.34 17.99 34.63
CA GLY A 890 35.81 18.38 35.97
C GLY A 890 34.86 17.99 37.12
N SER A 891 35.39 17.99 38.35
CA SER A 891 34.71 17.44 39.54
C SER A 891 33.48 18.22 40.04
N GLY A 892 33.13 19.32 39.39
CA GLY A 892 31.96 20.15 39.72
C GLY A 892 30.93 20.23 38.60
N ALA A 893 31.06 19.39 37.57
CA ALA A 893 30.10 19.30 36.49
C ALA A 893 28.79 18.62 36.94
N SER A 894 27.70 18.98 36.30
CA SER A 894 26.37 18.41 36.52
C SER A 894 25.77 17.92 35.21
N LEU A 895 24.95 16.87 35.30
CA LEU A 895 24.19 16.33 34.18
C LEU A 895 22.69 16.59 34.45
N THR A 896 22.00 17.27 33.54
CA THR A 896 20.56 17.60 33.64
C THR A 896 19.86 17.36 32.32
N ASN A 897 18.65 16.82 32.31
CA ASN A 897 17.93 16.53 31.07
C ASN A 897 16.80 17.52 30.75
N ASN A 898 16.51 17.61 29.45
CA ASN A 898 15.30 18.19 28.89
C ASN A 898 14.72 17.20 27.86
N GLY A 899 13.85 16.31 28.31
CA GLY A 899 13.43 15.16 27.52
C GLY A 899 14.59 14.16 27.35
N GLU A 900 14.94 13.88 26.09
CA GLU A 900 16.01 12.97 25.67
C GLU A 900 17.37 13.67 25.50
N VAL A 901 17.41 15.01 25.55
CA VAL A 901 18.63 15.80 25.45
C VAL A 901 19.20 16.05 26.84
N TRP A 902 20.44 15.63 27.07
CA TRP A 902 21.15 15.75 28.34
C TRP A 902 22.21 16.85 28.25
N GLU A 903 22.05 17.89 29.08
CA GLU A 903 23.02 18.96 29.25
C GLU A 903 24.08 18.55 30.26
N ILE A 904 25.34 18.51 29.81
CA ILE A 904 26.53 18.37 30.64
C ILE A 904 27.06 19.78 30.91
N ARG A 905 26.79 20.30 32.11
CA ARG A 905 27.17 21.66 32.50
C ARG A 905 28.38 21.65 33.41
N THR A 906 29.45 22.33 33.03
CA THR A 906 30.67 22.45 33.82
C THR A 906 30.56 23.51 34.91
N ALA A 907 31.47 23.45 35.90
CA ALA A 907 31.48 24.40 37.03
C ALA A 907 31.74 25.87 36.64
N ASP A 908 32.39 26.11 35.50
CA ASP A 908 32.60 27.44 34.91
C ASP A 908 31.39 27.93 34.08
N GLY A 909 30.35 27.10 33.95
CA GLY A 909 29.07 27.46 33.32
C GLY A 909 28.95 27.15 31.83
N THR A 910 29.93 26.48 31.21
CA THR A 910 29.82 25.99 29.82
C THR A 910 28.98 24.72 29.72
N SER A 911 28.28 24.53 28.61
CA SER A 911 27.42 23.37 28.36
C SER A 911 27.83 22.62 27.10
N GLN A 912 27.75 21.30 27.15
CA GLN A 912 27.79 20.39 26.00
C GLN A 912 26.59 19.45 26.12
N TYR A 913 26.09 18.95 25.00
CA TYR A 913 24.87 18.15 24.98
C TYR A 913 25.15 16.75 24.48
N VAL A 914 24.41 15.78 25.01
CA VAL A 914 24.32 14.43 24.45
C VAL A 914 22.86 14.04 24.37
N THR A 915 22.43 13.50 23.25
CA THR A 915 21.06 13.02 23.07
C THR A 915 21.04 11.51 23.31
N LEU A 916 20.17 11.03 24.20
CA LEU A 916 19.95 9.61 24.45
C LEU A 916 18.54 9.26 23.97
N ILE A 917 18.42 8.68 22.79
CA ILE A 917 17.13 8.39 22.16
C ILE A 917 16.32 7.44 23.03
N GLY A 918 15.07 7.82 23.32
CA GLY A 918 14.16 7.07 24.19
C GLY A 918 14.48 7.13 25.69
N ILE A 919 15.54 7.83 26.14
CA ILE A 919 15.96 7.85 27.55
C ILE A 919 15.74 9.21 28.20
N THR A 920 14.72 9.27 29.05
CA THR A 920 14.31 10.49 29.77
C THR A 920 14.70 10.50 31.26
N SER A 921 15.37 9.46 31.76
CA SER A 921 15.84 9.41 33.15
C SER A 921 17.09 8.56 33.31
N LEU A 922 18.06 9.05 34.09
CA LEU A 922 19.28 8.36 34.47
C LEU A 922 19.47 8.38 35.99
N THR A 923 20.09 7.34 36.52
CA THR A 923 20.55 7.21 37.90
C THR A 923 22.06 7.44 37.99
N SER A 924 22.59 7.56 39.20
CA SER A 924 24.05 7.66 39.42
C SER A 924 24.83 6.40 39.03
N ALA A 925 24.17 5.31 38.63
CA ALA A 925 24.82 4.10 38.13
C ALA A 925 25.09 4.15 36.62
N ASP A 926 24.36 5.01 35.90
CA ASP A 926 24.33 5.07 34.43
C ASP A 926 25.39 6.00 33.85
N TYR A 927 25.92 6.90 34.66
CA TYR A 927 26.94 7.83 34.21
C TYR A 927 28.04 8.04 35.24
N THR A 928 29.20 8.44 34.77
CA THR A 928 30.33 8.79 35.61
C THR A 928 31.10 9.96 35.02
N PHE A 929 31.51 10.90 35.88
CA PHE A 929 32.42 11.98 35.52
C PHE A 929 33.85 11.53 35.78
N VAL A 930 34.73 11.61 34.77
CA VAL A 930 36.10 11.08 34.80
C VAL A 930 37.14 12.14 34.45
#